data_AF-A0A871R4L1-F1
#
_entry.id   AF-A0A871R4L1-F1
#
_cell.length_a   1.000
_cell.length_b   1.000
_cell.length_c   1.000
_cell.angle_alpha   90.00
_cell.angle_beta   90.00
_cell.angle_gamma   90.00
#
_symmetry.space_group_name_H-M   'P 1'
#
loop_
_entity.id
_entity.type
_entity.pdbx_description
1 polymer ?
#
loop_
_entity_poly.entity_id
_entity_poly.type
_entity_poly.pdbx_seq_one_letter_code
_entity_poly.pdbx_strand_id
1 'polypeptide(L)'
;MEAQIQQAVEIASGYSNDNSLKQQALEFIQQFKSSTDGWKHCLTILNSATVFDERVPTLSDDEKIVLKDAVYSYLKYIITKGTIEPVFLRNAVAKTLGLLFVHCTLTCYPTIIKDLLGMASQADGNFNALATDYYVKTLVIIHQEIGDQMIIKDKNDIQRSSLLKDHIRDNEMIDMVRSWRQALGHFSSPETVDSSNDIETKALFREIVIGILTAIGFYSSWIEINLILDQEFLSLFYRCLTSDDSKIQIEATNTFINILHKKMPPAKKLELITFLHLGSFLNQMQLDVKNVKFEFAQALARLCRELGIECVQVLEKSSHEELKYDQFRNTCVSKILEIMPLIFKFLENEYDDLSLEVFPFIGAYLLFLERNLVNEDLDFSALDNDQILTSLLNKIILKMRYDDSDDGDDEESIELFNDVRSKLASFQDSIVVINDTLSLDVMIEIIRDIELGLYQLNYYSEMLRNNKMNLPKTMINSSRPYFVFNEMLCKIVDNSTTILVSHPLIQLLFFELIMKHYTFFTNSNIQVEGVNKNETLLKVLKIFVSNFGVFSENPKVKFRTWYLFYRFIKLTRPQVDDYVIIELVKSVTTLLDFDFSITANKNNSDLHDVDLTLVEESGSFENQMYLFEAIGILVTLTNDENKGTIVLQGVLQPLFSNLEKCINAIDNINLELLLQAHHSLLLIGTLVKGVEGIRANQLTDKFVGILEQISQVVLITLEKFDDYNVVREACSFCLVRLLSLLSKLDTEHSSMLQDISSKYFTITMNGFEKRKMPEVSNFLNFVSQIFHFCGKSEPVYGLLASLLAPLVHKVVAFINQSTENIGDDITKRDVLELQRSFISFLTSVSSDNMDSIWIVNDTNKHALIAVINLMLSYSCSYLENDISLVKAALTELIALNNSLGTGQVWHKNDTFKNDNNVFEKADEILVGNSFLVCIELTFKIRDKHVLKDAQFRNGVLLEVTRLMRTISFTGNYVPDANTLRRENAKTKGANEQTNGNDSVSIQNASTCQQMANILISQVGFTPSDAEEFIHRLSQATDRNFTKYMLSLIN
;
A
#
# COMPACT_ATOMS: atom_id res chain seq x y z
N MET A 1 33.12 26.01 -40.95
CA MET A 1 31.90 25.66 -40.21
C MET A 1 31.47 24.22 -40.47
N GLU A 2 31.24 23.82 -41.72
CA GLU A 2 30.71 22.49 -42.07
C GLU A 2 31.59 21.32 -41.60
N ALA A 3 32.89 21.37 -41.88
CA ALA A 3 33.85 20.36 -41.41
C ALA A 3 33.94 20.27 -39.87
N GLN A 4 33.67 21.37 -39.15
CA GLN A 4 33.68 21.39 -37.68
C GLN A 4 32.43 20.74 -37.09
N ILE A 5 31.27 20.88 -37.76
CA ILE A 5 30.02 20.22 -37.36
C ILE A 5 30.16 18.71 -37.56
N GLN A 6 30.67 18.27 -38.72
CA GLN A 6 30.89 16.86 -38.99
C GLN A 6 31.88 16.24 -37.99
N GLN A 7 32.99 16.93 -37.70
CA GLN A 7 33.97 16.50 -36.72
C GLN A 7 33.38 16.41 -35.30
N ALA A 8 32.55 17.38 -34.90
CA ALA A 8 31.89 17.34 -33.59
C ALA A 8 30.91 16.16 -33.46
N VAL A 9 30.14 15.85 -34.51
CA VAL A 9 29.24 14.70 -34.53
C VAL A 9 30.02 13.38 -34.47
N GLU A 10 31.09 13.25 -35.26
CA GLU A 10 31.98 12.08 -35.24
C GLU A 10 32.60 11.87 -33.84
N ILE A 11 33.07 12.94 -33.20
CA ILE A 11 33.64 12.90 -31.84
C ILE A 11 32.58 12.47 -30.81
N ALA A 12 31.37 13.01 -30.89
CA ALA A 12 30.27 12.68 -29.97
C ALA A 12 29.80 11.22 -30.13
N SER A 13 29.79 10.68 -31.36
CA SER A 13 29.34 9.32 -31.66
C SER A 13 30.39 8.21 -31.42
N GLY A 14 31.67 8.56 -31.27
CA GLY A 14 32.75 7.57 -31.18
C GLY A 14 32.87 6.95 -29.79
N TYR A 15 32.74 5.62 -29.69
CA TYR A 15 32.81 4.90 -28.41
C TYR A 15 34.15 5.03 -27.68
N SER A 16 35.26 5.15 -28.42
CA SER A 16 36.65 5.22 -27.91
C SER A 16 37.18 6.62 -27.62
N ASN A 17 36.37 7.67 -27.80
CA ASN A 17 36.82 9.05 -27.58
C ASN A 17 36.79 9.43 -26.10
N ASP A 18 37.74 10.25 -25.66
CA ASP A 18 37.82 10.77 -24.29
C ASP A 18 36.52 11.48 -23.88
N ASN A 19 36.08 11.26 -22.64
CA ASN A 19 34.84 11.85 -22.10
C ASN A 19 34.91 13.39 -22.09
N SER A 20 36.11 13.96 -21.89
CA SER A 20 36.29 15.42 -21.95
C SER A 20 36.05 16.00 -23.36
N LEU A 21 36.55 15.31 -24.39
CA LEU A 21 36.36 15.69 -25.80
C LEU A 21 34.91 15.49 -26.26
N LYS A 22 34.24 14.42 -25.78
CA LYS A 22 32.81 14.22 -26.03
C LYS A 22 31.98 15.35 -25.43
N GLN A 23 32.28 15.76 -24.20
CA GLN A 23 31.58 16.85 -23.55
C GLN A 23 31.76 18.16 -24.32
N GLN A 24 32.98 18.49 -24.77
CA GLN A 24 33.23 19.67 -25.60
C GLN A 24 32.49 19.62 -26.94
N ALA A 25 32.43 18.46 -27.59
CA ALA A 25 31.69 18.29 -28.84
C ALA A 25 30.17 18.44 -28.63
N LEU A 26 29.61 17.90 -27.53
CA LEU A 26 28.20 18.05 -27.17
C LEU A 26 27.86 19.50 -26.83
N GLU A 27 28.71 20.19 -26.05
CA GLU A 27 28.56 21.61 -25.74
C GLU A 27 28.59 22.46 -27.01
N PHE A 28 29.50 22.17 -27.94
CA PHE A 28 29.54 22.83 -29.24
C PHE A 28 28.25 22.61 -30.05
N ILE A 29 27.75 21.37 -30.12
CA ILE A 29 26.48 21.06 -30.82
C ILE A 29 25.31 21.80 -30.16
N GLN A 30 25.26 21.88 -28.83
CA GLN A 30 24.20 22.58 -28.09
C GLN A 30 24.25 24.10 -28.30
N GLN A 31 25.44 24.70 -28.25
CA GLN A 31 25.65 26.10 -28.58
C GLN A 31 25.25 26.38 -30.04
N PHE A 32 25.60 25.48 -30.96
CA PHE A 32 25.26 25.61 -32.36
C PHE A 32 23.75 25.55 -32.61
N LYS A 33 23.01 24.64 -31.94
CA LYS A 33 21.53 24.60 -31.97
C LYS A 33 20.91 25.92 -31.50
N SER A 34 21.48 26.53 -30.45
CA SER A 34 21.01 27.81 -29.89
C SER A 34 21.33 29.04 -30.76
N SER A 35 22.20 28.91 -31.77
CA SER A 35 22.63 30.01 -32.64
C SER A 35 21.59 30.38 -33.70
N THR A 36 21.39 31.68 -33.96
CA THR A 36 20.33 32.20 -34.86
C THR A 36 20.50 31.77 -36.31
N ASP A 37 21.74 31.62 -36.77
CA ASP A 37 22.07 31.25 -38.15
C ASP A 37 22.52 29.78 -38.31
N GLY A 38 22.58 29.00 -37.22
CA GLY A 38 23.06 27.60 -37.26
C GLY A 38 22.31 26.73 -38.26
N TRP A 39 20.99 26.92 -38.39
CA TRP A 39 20.16 26.19 -39.35
C TRP A 39 20.57 26.44 -40.81
N LYS A 40 21.09 27.62 -41.16
CA LYS A 40 21.53 27.94 -42.54
C LYS A 40 22.75 27.12 -42.96
N HIS A 41 23.62 26.77 -42.01
CA HIS A 41 24.75 25.87 -42.24
C HIS A 41 24.34 24.40 -42.25
N CYS A 42 23.25 24.03 -41.56
CA CYS A 42 22.68 22.68 -41.69
C CYS A 42 22.06 22.46 -43.07
N LEU A 43 21.51 23.50 -43.71
CA LEU A 43 20.94 23.40 -45.07
C LEU A 43 21.97 22.95 -46.12
N THR A 44 23.23 23.38 -45.99
CA THR A 44 24.28 22.98 -46.95
C THR A 44 24.81 21.56 -46.70
N ILE A 45 24.63 21.05 -45.48
CA ILE A 45 25.13 19.73 -45.06
C ILE A 45 24.07 18.62 -45.17
N LEU A 46 22.77 18.98 -45.10
CA LEU A 46 21.57 18.13 -45.26
C LEU A 46 21.63 16.71 -44.63
N ASN A 47 22.46 16.54 -43.59
CA ASN A 47 22.56 15.33 -42.77
C ASN A 47 22.10 15.56 -41.31
N SER A 48 21.77 16.80 -40.92
CA SER A 48 21.44 17.18 -39.52
C SER A 48 20.02 17.75 -39.38
N ALA A 49 19.03 16.93 -39.74
CA ALA A 49 17.62 17.33 -39.74
C ALA A 49 17.07 17.74 -38.35
N THR A 50 17.66 17.24 -37.26
CA THR A 50 17.28 17.58 -35.88
C THR A 50 17.46 19.05 -35.51
N VAL A 51 18.36 19.78 -36.19
CA VAL A 51 18.60 21.20 -35.94
C VAL A 51 17.49 22.07 -36.55
N PHE A 52 16.87 21.63 -37.64
CA PHE A 52 15.77 22.37 -38.25
C PHE A 52 14.53 22.34 -37.37
N ASP A 53 14.20 21.16 -36.82
CA ASP A 53 12.99 20.91 -36.04
C ASP A 53 12.80 21.90 -34.88
N GLU A 54 13.84 22.11 -34.05
CA GLU A 54 13.80 23.03 -32.90
C GLU A 54 13.64 24.50 -33.33
N ARG A 55 14.07 24.83 -34.55
CA ARG A 55 14.08 26.21 -35.07
C ARG A 55 12.82 26.60 -35.81
N VAL A 56 12.12 25.68 -36.48
CA VAL A 56 10.93 25.97 -37.30
C VAL A 56 9.92 26.91 -36.62
N PRO A 57 9.57 26.76 -35.32
CA PRO A 57 8.60 27.64 -34.66
C PRO A 57 9.07 29.10 -34.54
N THR A 58 10.39 29.33 -34.53
CA THR A 58 11.02 30.64 -34.30
C THR A 58 11.42 31.39 -35.57
N LEU A 59 11.37 30.73 -36.74
CA LEU A 59 11.75 31.33 -38.01
C LEU A 59 10.70 32.36 -38.47
N SER A 60 11.15 33.38 -39.19
CA SER A 60 10.25 34.28 -39.93
C SER A 60 9.58 33.56 -41.10
N ASP A 61 8.46 34.08 -41.61
CA ASP A 61 7.75 33.45 -42.72
C ASP A 61 8.61 33.35 -43.99
N ASP A 62 9.45 34.35 -44.29
CA ASP A 62 10.40 34.29 -45.40
C ASP A 62 11.46 33.18 -45.21
N GLU A 63 12.00 33.04 -44.00
CA GLU A 63 12.98 32.00 -43.68
C GLU A 63 12.37 30.59 -43.75
N LYS A 64 11.11 30.44 -43.35
CA LYS A 64 10.36 29.18 -43.50
C LYS A 64 10.19 28.81 -44.98
N ILE A 65 9.92 29.77 -45.86
CA ILE A 65 9.85 29.54 -47.31
C ILE A 65 11.21 29.08 -47.85
N VAL A 66 12.31 29.73 -47.45
CA VAL A 66 13.67 29.32 -47.83
C VAL A 66 13.98 27.89 -47.38
N LEU A 67 13.67 27.55 -46.13
CA LEU A 67 13.83 26.19 -45.60
C LEU A 67 13.01 25.18 -46.43
N LYS A 68 11.75 25.50 -46.70
CA LYS A 68 10.86 24.68 -47.52
C LYS A 68 11.40 24.49 -48.95
N ASP A 69 11.94 25.53 -49.60
CA ASP A 69 12.53 25.44 -50.94
C ASP A 69 13.75 24.51 -50.97
N ALA A 70 14.60 24.60 -49.95
CA ALA A 70 15.78 23.75 -49.82
C ALA A 70 15.39 22.28 -49.63
N VAL A 71 14.44 21.98 -48.71
CA VAL A 71 13.96 20.61 -48.46
C VAL A 71 13.28 20.03 -49.71
N TYR A 72 12.46 20.82 -50.43
CA TYR A 72 11.83 20.35 -51.67
C TYR A 72 12.84 20.08 -52.79
N SER A 73 13.89 20.91 -52.88
CA SER A 73 14.98 20.70 -53.84
C SER A 73 15.76 19.42 -53.54
N TYR A 74 15.99 19.16 -52.26
CA TYR A 74 16.60 17.92 -51.77
C TYR A 74 15.75 16.68 -52.11
N LEU A 75 14.45 16.71 -51.81
CA LEU A 75 13.53 15.63 -52.17
C LEU A 75 13.53 15.35 -53.66
N LYS A 76 13.41 16.39 -54.51
CA LYS A 76 13.45 16.25 -55.97
C LYS A 76 14.75 15.59 -56.44
N TYR A 77 15.88 15.97 -55.85
CA TYR A 77 17.18 15.37 -56.14
C TYR A 77 17.21 13.87 -55.82
N ILE A 78 16.76 13.47 -54.63
CA ILE A 78 16.73 12.06 -54.21
C ILE A 78 15.78 11.23 -55.08
N ILE A 79 14.58 11.75 -55.32
CA ILE A 79 13.55 11.09 -56.14
C ILE A 79 14.05 10.87 -57.56
N THR A 80 14.73 11.88 -58.16
CA THR A 80 15.29 11.77 -59.52
C THR A 80 16.45 10.78 -59.57
N LYS A 81 17.27 10.72 -58.51
CA LYS A 81 18.40 9.79 -58.41
C LYS A 81 17.96 8.35 -58.11
N GLY A 82 16.75 8.15 -57.58
CA GLY A 82 16.24 6.83 -57.21
C GLY A 82 16.97 6.21 -56.01
N THR A 83 17.57 7.01 -55.13
CA THR A 83 18.34 6.51 -53.98
C THR A 83 17.42 6.32 -52.77
N ILE A 84 17.33 5.09 -52.25
CA ILE A 84 16.63 4.80 -50.99
C ILE A 84 17.56 5.15 -49.84
N GLU A 85 17.20 6.18 -49.08
CA GLU A 85 17.98 6.60 -47.92
C GLU A 85 17.65 5.77 -46.67
N PRO A 86 18.58 5.72 -45.69
CA PRO A 86 18.30 5.13 -44.39
C PRO A 86 17.03 5.69 -43.74
N VAL A 87 16.29 4.82 -43.05
CA VAL A 87 14.97 5.15 -42.45
C VAL A 87 15.04 6.39 -41.55
N PHE A 88 16.12 6.56 -40.77
CA PHE A 88 16.27 7.70 -39.86
C PHE A 88 16.34 9.04 -40.59
N LEU A 89 16.98 9.12 -41.77
CA LEU A 89 17.02 10.35 -42.58
C LEU A 89 15.63 10.62 -43.17
N ARG A 90 14.98 9.59 -43.72
CA ARG A 90 13.63 9.71 -44.29
C ARG A 90 12.63 10.23 -43.27
N ASN A 91 12.67 9.67 -42.05
CA ASN A 91 11.82 10.10 -40.94
C ASN A 91 12.12 11.55 -40.50
N ALA A 92 13.39 11.94 -40.47
CA ALA A 92 13.76 13.28 -40.03
C ALA A 92 13.35 14.36 -41.04
N VAL A 93 13.50 14.10 -42.35
CA VAL A 93 12.99 14.97 -43.40
C VAL A 93 11.46 15.07 -43.34
N ALA A 94 10.76 13.94 -43.17
CA ALA A 94 9.30 13.94 -42.98
C ALA A 94 8.87 14.74 -41.74
N LYS A 95 9.67 14.71 -40.67
CA LYS A 95 9.42 15.51 -39.46
C LYS A 95 9.55 17.00 -39.72
N THR A 96 10.62 17.43 -40.39
CA THR A 96 10.78 18.84 -40.78
C THR A 96 9.64 19.30 -41.69
N LEU A 97 9.18 18.46 -42.64
CA LEU A 97 8.01 18.76 -43.49
C LEU A 97 6.71 18.88 -42.69
N GLY A 98 6.49 18.00 -41.70
CA GLY A 98 5.33 18.07 -40.81
C GLY A 98 5.33 19.35 -39.97
N LEU A 99 6.48 19.77 -39.45
CA LEU A 99 6.62 21.04 -38.72
C LEU A 99 6.43 22.26 -39.62
N LEU A 100 6.94 22.22 -40.86
CA LEU A 100 6.65 23.24 -41.86
C LEU A 100 5.15 23.33 -42.14
N PHE A 101 4.43 22.20 -42.19
CA PHE A 101 2.97 22.22 -42.27
C PHE A 101 2.34 22.94 -41.08
N VAL A 102 2.75 22.61 -39.86
CA VAL A 102 2.18 23.23 -38.64
C VAL A 102 2.39 24.75 -38.59
N HIS A 103 3.54 25.24 -39.09
CA HIS A 103 3.95 26.64 -38.93
C HIS A 103 3.84 27.52 -40.18
N CYS A 104 3.58 26.95 -41.36
CA CYS A 104 3.47 27.69 -42.62
C CYS A 104 2.08 27.64 -43.24
N THR A 105 1.29 26.59 -43.02
CA THR A 105 0.04 26.36 -43.77
C THR A 105 -0.98 27.49 -43.60
N LEU A 106 -1.11 28.04 -42.39
CA LEU A 106 -2.05 29.12 -42.10
C LEU A 106 -1.49 30.53 -42.39
N THR A 107 -0.22 30.66 -42.75
CA THR A 107 0.45 31.97 -42.91
C THR A 107 1.00 32.18 -44.31
N CYS A 108 2.05 31.44 -44.68
CA CYS A 108 2.85 31.72 -45.87
C CYS A 108 2.83 30.63 -46.95
N TYR A 109 2.40 29.40 -46.65
CA TYR A 109 2.43 28.30 -47.63
C TYR A 109 1.34 27.23 -47.40
N PRO A 110 0.12 27.40 -47.97
CA PRO A 110 -1.05 26.57 -47.66
C PRO A 110 -1.14 25.22 -48.41
N THR A 111 -0.26 24.95 -49.38
CA THR A 111 -0.40 23.80 -50.32
C THR A 111 0.59 22.66 -50.10
N ILE A 112 1.22 22.56 -48.92
CA ILE A 112 2.26 21.56 -48.63
C ILE A 112 1.83 20.14 -48.97
N ILE A 113 0.66 19.71 -48.47
CA ILE A 113 0.16 18.34 -48.66
C ILE A 113 -0.13 18.10 -50.15
N LYS A 114 -0.83 19.05 -50.80
CA LYS A 114 -1.14 18.98 -52.23
C LYS A 114 0.12 18.86 -53.09
N ASP A 115 1.16 19.64 -52.79
CA ASP A 115 2.40 19.65 -53.57
C ASP A 115 3.22 18.38 -53.34
N LEU A 116 3.24 17.82 -52.13
CA LEU A 116 3.84 16.51 -51.85
C LEU A 116 3.08 15.37 -52.55
N LEU A 117 1.75 15.40 -52.51
CA LEU A 117 0.91 14.44 -53.22
C LEU A 117 1.15 14.49 -54.73
N GLY A 118 1.30 15.69 -55.30
CA GLY A 118 1.65 15.88 -56.71
C GLY A 118 3.03 15.34 -57.10
N MET A 119 3.96 15.16 -56.15
CA MET A 119 5.22 14.45 -56.39
C MET A 119 5.06 12.93 -56.30
N ALA A 120 4.14 12.44 -55.47
CA ALA A 120 3.88 11.01 -55.28
C ALA A 120 3.08 10.40 -56.44
N SER A 121 2.07 11.12 -56.95
CA SER A 121 1.16 10.67 -58.01
C SER A 121 1.60 11.15 -59.40
N GLN A 122 1.73 10.23 -60.37
CA GLN A 122 2.02 10.54 -61.78
C GLN A 122 0.73 10.55 -62.63
N ALA A 123 0.75 11.26 -63.76
CA ALA A 123 -0.42 11.52 -64.61
C ALA A 123 -1.13 10.26 -65.16
N ASP A 124 -0.43 9.11 -65.22
CA ASP A 124 -0.95 7.84 -65.73
C ASP A 124 -1.57 6.93 -64.65
N GLY A 125 -1.69 7.41 -63.41
CA GLY A 125 -2.15 6.61 -62.27
C GLY A 125 -1.05 5.74 -61.62
N ASN A 126 0.21 5.91 -62.06
CA ASN A 126 1.38 5.30 -61.44
C ASN A 126 1.88 6.13 -60.24
N PHE A 127 2.45 5.46 -59.25
CA PHE A 127 3.03 6.08 -58.06
C PHE A 127 4.55 6.02 -58.07
N ASN A 128 5.20 7.13 -57.70
CA ASN A 128 6.63 7.10 -57.39
C ASN A 128 6.81 6.62 -55.94
N ALA A 129 7.46 5.46 -55.75
CA ALA A 129 7.59 4.83 -54.43
C ALA A 129 8.30 5.72 -53.39
N LEU A 130 9.42 6.35 -53.76
CA LEU A 130 10.18 7.22 -52.86
C LEU A 130 9.37 8.46 -52.47
N ALA A 131 8.73 9.12 -53.44
CA ALA A 131 7.89 10.28 -53.17
C ALA A 131 6.67 9.92 -52.31
N THR A 132 6.08 8.74 -52.55
CA THR A 132 4.94 8.24 -51.75
C THR A 132 5.35 7.96 -50.31
N ASP A 133 6.52 7.36 -50.08
CA ASP A 133 7.06 7.12 -48.74
C ASP A 133 7.21 8.43 -47.94
N TYR A 134 7.85 9.44 -48.53
CA TYR A 134 8.01 10.75 -47.92
C TYR A 134 6.67 11.46 -47.65
N TYR A 135 5.74 11.40 -48.60
CA TYR A 135 4.39 11.93 -48.44
C TYR A 135 3.68 11.29 -47.26
N VAL A 136 3.62 9.96 -47.21
CA VAL A 136 2.91 9.21 -46.17
C VAL A 136 3.54 9.42 -44.79
N LYS A 137 4.87 9.36 -44.66
CA LYS A 137 5.56 9.67 -43.39
C LYS A 137 5.25 11.08 -42.91
N THR A 138 5.20 12.06 -43.83
CA THR A 138 4.84 13.44 -43.49
C THR A 138 3.42 13.52 -42.94
N LEU A 139 2.45 12.80 -43.53
CA LEU A 139 1.08 12.75 -43.01
C LEU A 139 0.99 12.19 -41.59
N VAL A 140 1.78 11.16 -41.29
CA VAL A 140 1.87 10.56 -39.94
C VAL A 140 2.40 11.59 -38.93
N ILE A 141 3.46 12.32 -39.26
CA ILE A 141 3.98 13.41 -38.40
C ILE A 141 2.93 14.50 -38.21
N ILE A 142 2.25 14.94 -39.29
CA ILE A 142 1.21 15.97 -39.20
C ILE A 142 0.16 15.56 -38.17
N HIS A 143 -0.29 14.30 -38.18
CA HIS A 143 -1.20 13.81 -37.16
C HIS A 143 -0.61 13.86 -35.74
N GLN A 144 0.64 13.46 -35.53
CA GLN A 144 1.25 13.52 -34.20
C GLN A 144 1.27 14.97 -33.66
N GLU A 145 1.52 15.95 -34.52
CA GLU A 145 1.57 17.37 -34.15
C GLU A 145 0.18 18.00 -33.92
N ILE A 146 -0.85 17.64 -34.69
CA ILE A 146 -2.17 18.31 -34.60
C ILE A 146 -3.29 17.40 -34.08
N GLY A 147 -3.20 16.11 -34.36
CA GLY A 147 -4.19 15.07 -34.12
C GLY A 147 -4.11 14.40 -32.75
N ASP A 148 -2.90 14.15 -32.25
CA ASP A 148 -2.66 13.39 -31.03
C ASP A 148 -3.18 14.12 -29.77
N GLN A 149 -3.97 13.40 -28.98
CA GLN A 149 -4.63 13.88 -27.76
C GLN A 149 -3.84 13.54 -26.49
N MET A 150 -2.82 12.67 -26.56
CA MET A 150 -1.98 12.29 -25.41
C MET A 150 -0.94 13.37 -25.08
N ILE A 151 -0.64 14.27 -26.03
CA ILE A 151 0.29 15.37 -25.83
C ILE A 151 -0.45 16.56 -25.20
N ILE A 152 -0.07 16.94 -23.97
CA ILE A 152 -0.58 18.13 -23.30
C ILE A 152 -0.06 19.37 -24.03
N LYS A 153 -0.96 20.16 -24.63
CA LYS A 153 -0.65 21.35 -25.43
C LYS A 153 -1.20 22.62 -24.78
N ASP A 154 -0.51 23.74 -25.00
CA ASP A 154 -0.99 25.04 -24.58
C ASP A 154 -2.23 25.49 -25.38
N LYS A 155 -3.01 26.42 -24.81
CA LYS A 155 -4.27 26.89 -25.42
C LYS A 155 -4.09 27.42 -26.85
N ASN A 156 -2.98 28.12 -27.12
CA ASN A 156 -2.69 28.67 -28.45
C ASN A 156 -2.39 27.57 -29.47
N ASP A 157 -1.69 26.52 -29.05
CA ASP A 157 -1.37 25.39 -29.92
C ASP A 157 -2.62 24.54 -30.20
N ILE A 158 -3.50 24.34 -29.22
CA ILE A 158 -4.81 23.69 -29.42
C ILE A 158 -5.65 24.44 -30.47
N GLN A 159 -5.66 25.78 -30.40
CA GLN A 159 -6.37 26.60 -31.38
C GLN A 159 -5.75 26.47 -32.77
N ARG A 160 -4.41 26.54 -32.89
CA ARG A 160 -3.70 26.34 -34.17
C ARG A 160 -3.98 24.96 -34.76
N SER A 161 -3.87 23.90 -33.96
CA SER A 161 -4.16 22.53 -34.38
C SER A 161 -5.61 22.36 -34.86
N SER A 162 -6.56 23.05 -34.23
CA SER A 162 -7.97 23.02 -34.66
C SER A 162 -8.14 23.66 -36.04
N LEU A 163 -7.57 24.85 -36.25
CA LEU A 163 -7.59 25.54 -37.54
C LEU A 163 -6.90 24.73 -38.65
N LEU A 164 -5.78 24.07 -38.33
CA LEU A 164 -5.08 23.20 -39.29
C LEU A 164 -5.92 21.97 -39.66
N LYS A 165 -6.62 21.34 -38.71
CA LYS A 165 -7.54 20.23 -39.01
C LYS A 165 -8.66 20.67 -39.94
N ASP A 166 -9.23 21.84 -39.69
CA ASP A 166 -10.30 22.39 -40.53
C ASP A 166 -9.79 22.74 -41.93
N HIS A 167 -8.57 23.30 -42.06
CA HIS A 167 -7.92 23.51 -43.36
C HIS A 167 -7.80 22.22 -44.17
N ILE A 168 -7.36 21.11 -43.56
CA ILE A 168 -7.26 19.81 -44.25
C ILE A 168 -8.66 19.34 -44.65
N ARG A 169 -9.66 19.40 -43.76
CA ARG A 169 -11.05 18.98 -44.05
C ARG A 169 -11.64 19.71 -45.23
N ASP A 170 -11.45 21.03 -45.30
CA ASP A 170 -12.08 21.88 -46.30
C ASP A 170 -11.39 21.80 -47.66
N ASN A 171 -10.07 21.56 -47.70
CA ASN A 171 -9.27 21.76 -48.92
C ASN A 171 -8.56 20.50 -49.44
N GLU A 172 -8.15 19.57 -48.56
CA GLU A 172 -7.17 18.52 -48.92
C GLU A 172 -7.66 17.10 -48.67
N MET A 173 -8.65 16.91 -47.78
CA MET A 173 -9.06 15.61 -47.28
C MET A 173 -9.52 14.64 -48.36
N ILE A 174 -10.33 15.09 -49.33
CA ILE A 174 -10.88 14.23 -50.38
C ILE A 174 -9.77 13.65 -51.26
N ASP A 175 -8.78 14.48 -51.61
CA ASP A 175 -7.66 14.07 -52.44
C ASP A 175 -6.69 13.17 -51.66
N MET A 176 -6.48 13.44 -50.36
CA MET A 176 -5.72 12.57 -49.46
C MET A 176 -6.35 11.17 -49.37
N VAL A 177 -7.65 11.08 -49.09
CA VAL A 177 -8.37 9.80 -49.00
C VAL A 177 -8.29 9.04 -50.33
N ARG A 178 -8.51 9.72 -51.46
CA ARG A 178 -8.36 9.10 -52.79
C ARG A 178 -6.95 8.56 -53.01
N SER A 179 -5.93 9.32 -52.60
CA SER A 179 -4.53 8.92 -52.72
C SER A 179 -4.22 7.67 -51.88
N TRP A 180 -4.74 7.60 -50.65
CA TRP A 180 -4.57 6.44 -49.79
C TRP A 180 -5.17 5.18 -50.41
N ARG A 181 -6.39 5.27 -50.97
CA ARG A 181 -7.04 4.13 -51.62
C ARG A 181 -6.23 3.61 -52.80
N GLN A 182 -5.85 4.50 -53.70
CA GLN A 182 -5.12 4.15 -54.91
C GLN A 182 -3.71 3.62 -54.61
N ALA A 183 -2.97 4.30 -53.72
CA ALA A 183 -1.63 3.89 -53.35
C ALA A 183 -1.65 2.56 -52.57
N LEU A 184 -2.58 2.38 -51.63
CA LEU A 184 -2.74 1.11 -50.91
C LEU A 184 -3.10 0.00 -51.90
N GLY A 185 -4.04 0.25 -52.82
CA GLY A 185 -4.41 -0.66 -53.90
C GLY A 185 -3.21 -1.14 -54.74
N HIS A 186 -2.34 -0.19 -55.13
CA HIS A 186 -1.15 -0.42 -55.93
C HIS A 186 -0.05 -1.17 -55.15
N PHE A 187 0.45 -0.61 -54.05
CA PHE A 187 1.61 -1.14 -53.32
C PHE A 187 1.34 -2.43 -52.53
N SER A 188 0.06 -2.76 -52.26
CA SER A 188 -0.31 -4.06 -51.67
C SER A 188 -0.81 -5.09 -52.69
N SER A 189 -0.76 -4.79 -54.00
CA SER A 189 -1.13 -5.76 -55.03
C SER A 189 -0.03 -6.81 -55.23
N PRO A 190 -0.37 -8.11 -55.34
CA PRO A 190 0.62 -9.17 -55.62
C PRO A 190 1.41 -8.89 -56.90
N GLU A 191 0.74 -8.41 -57.96
CA GLU A 191 1.37 -8.06 -59.23
C GLU A 191 2.51 -7.03 -59.08
N THR A 192 2.29 -5.98 -58.28
CA THR A 192 3.31 -4.94 -58.06
C THR A 192 4.45 -5.47 -57.20
N VAL A 193 4.15 -6.23 -56.14
CA VAL A 193 5.17 -6.81 -55.24
C VAL A 193 6.04 -7.82 -55.98
N ASP A 194 5.44 -8.71 -56.78
CA ASP A 194 6.13 -9.76 -57.52
C ASP A 194 6.91 -9.23 -58.73
N SER A 195 6.49 -8.10 -59.31
CA SER A 195 7.22 -7.45 -60.41
C SER A 195 8.59 -6.91 -59.99
N SER A 196 8.82 -6.68 -58.70
CA SER A 196 10.09 -6.23 -58.14
C SER A 196 10.91 -7.42 -57.62
N ASN A 197 12.15 -7.59 -58.06
CA ASN A 197 13.05 -8.63 -57.51
C ASN A 197 14.02 -8.09 -56.44
N ASP A 198 14.04 -6.77 -56.24
CA ASP A 198 14.94 -6.10 -55.30
C ASP A 198 14.36 -6.08 -53.88
N ILE A 199 15.16 -6.52 -52.91
CA ILE A 199 14.79 -6.64 -51.49
C ILE A 199 14.53 -5.26 -50.88
N GLU A 200 15.33 -4.25 -51.26
CA GLU A 200 15.20 -2.89 -50.72
C GLU A 200 13.91 -2.22 -51.21
N THR A 201 13.57 -2.41 -52.49
CA THR A 201 12.31 -1.94 -53.07
C THR A 201 11.09 -2.62 -52.45
N LYS A 202 11.12 -3.94 -52.22
CA LYS A 202 10.03 -4.64 -51.50
C LYS A 202 9.88 -4.14 -50.06
N ALA A 203 10.99 -3.89 -49.37
CA ALA A 203 10.97 -3.32 -48.03
C ALA A 203 10.35 -1.92 -48.02
N LEU A 204 10.64 -1.09 -49.03
CA LEU A 204 10.03 0.22 -49.22
C LEU A 204 8.52 0.12 -49.48
N PHE A 205 8.06 -0.79 -50.35
CA PHE A 205 6.63 -1.00 -50.60
C PHE A 205 5.88 -1.40 -49.33
N ARG A 206 6.46 -2.29 -48.52
CA ARG A 206 5.93 -2.63 -47.21
C ARG A 206 5.84 -1.42 -46.29
N GLU A 207 6.89 -0.61 -46.20
CA GLU A 207 6.89 0.61 -45.38
C GLU A 207 5.81 1.61 -45.84
N ILE A 208 5.59 1.74 -47.16
CA ILE A 208 4.52 2.57 -47.72
C ILE A 208 3.14 2.03 -47.32
N VAL A 209 2.90 0.73 -47.48
CA VAL A 209 1.61 0.10 -47.08
C VAL A 209 1.34 0.30 -45.59
N ILE A 210 2.33 0.03 -44.74
CA ILE A 210 2.25 0.27 -43.29
C ILE A 210 1.95 1.74 -43.01
N GLY A 211 2.71 2.66 -43.61
CA GLY A 211 2.51 4.09 -43.40
C GLY A 211 1.12 4.57 -43.83
N ILE A 212 0.57 4.05 -44.92
CA ILE A 212 -0.78 4.41 -45.39
C ILE A 212 -1.83 3.90 -44.39
N LEU A 213 -1.70 2.65 -43.92
CA LEU A 213 -2.57 2.09 -42.90
C LEU A 213 -2.50 2.90 -41.59
N THR A 214 -1.30 3.24 -41.13
CA THR A 214 -1.09 4.12 -39.97
C THR A 214 -1.75 5.48 -40.17
N ALA A 215 -1.55 6.12 -41.33
CA ALA A 215 -2.17 7.40 -41.64
C ALA A 215 -3.71 7.31 -41.63
N ILE A 216 -4.30 6.29 -42.26
CA ILE A 216 -5.76 6.07 -42.23
C ILE A 216 -6.24 5.89 -40.78
N GLY A 217 -5.58 5.04 -40.00
CA GLY A 217 -5.90 4.79 -38.60
C GLY A 217 -5.89 6.08 -37.78
N PHE A 218 -4.79 6.84 -37.86
CA PHE A 218 -4.63 8.12 -37.17
C PHE A 218 -5.72 9.14 -37.54
N TYR A 219 -5.96 9.36 -38.84
CA TYR A 219 -6.91 10.36 -39.30
C TYR A 219 -8.36 9.96 -39.03
N SER A 220 -8.68 8.65 -38.95
CA SER A 220 -10.03 8.14 -38.66
C SER A 220 -10.68 8.79 -37.43
N SER A 221 -9.87 9.18 -36.43
CA SER A 221 -10.30 9.81 -35.18
C SER A 221 -10.97 11.18 -35.34
N TRP A 222 -10.66 11.94 -36.41
CA TRP A 222 -11.19 13.31 -36.58
C TRP A 222 -11.68 13.65 -38.01
N ILE A 223 -11.59 12.75 -38.99
CA ILE A 223 -12.19 12.95 -40.33
C ILE A 223 -13.65 12.50 -40.37
N GLU A 224 -14.36 12.73 -41.47
CA GLU A 224 -15.67 12.07 -41.69
C GLU A 224 -15.46 10.59 -42.00
N ILE A 225 -16.11 9.69 -41.23
CA ILE A 225 -15.85 8.25 -41.34
C ILE A 225 -16.24 7.66 -42.70
N ASN A 226 -17.30 8.19 -43.33
CA ASN A 226 -17.81 7.69 -44.60
C ASN A 226 -16.80 7.83 -45.75
N LEU A 227 -15.80 8.69 -45.61
CA LEU A 227 -14.72 8.84 -46.60
C LEU A 227 -13.85 7.59 -46.72
N ILE A 228 -13.73 6.82 -45.63
CA ILE A 228 -12.87 5.62 -45.57
C ILE A 228 -13.69 4.32 -45.37
N LEU A 229 -15.03 4.41 -45.37
CA LEU A 229 -15.94 3.27 -45.19
C LEU A 229 -16.73 3.00 -46.48
N ASP A 230 -16.00 2.63 -47.53
CA ASP A 230 -16.59 2.04 -48.72
C ASP A 230 -16.12 0.57 -48.89
N GLN A 231 -16.79 -0.16 -49.77
CA GLN A 231 -16.49 -1.58 -50.02
C GLN A 231 -15.09 -1.79 -50.60
N GLU A 232 -14.54 -0.82 -51.32
CA GLU A 232 -13.21 -0.89 -51.92
C GLU A 232 -12.14 -0.82 -50.82
N PHE A 233 -12.22 0.18 -49.93
CA PHE A 233 -11.34 0.29 -48.75
C PHE A 233 -11.43 -0.95 -47.86
N LEU A 234 -12.64 -1.44 -47.59
CA LEU A 234 -12.83 -2.61 -46.75
C LEU A 234 -12.14 -3.85 -47.35
N SER A 235 -12.26 -4.04 -48.67
CA SER A 235 -11.55 -5.12 -49.39
C SER A 235 -10.02 -5.01 -49.29
N LEU A 236 -9.50 -3.78 -49.33
CA LEU A 236 -8.06 -3.52 -49.19
C LEU A 236 -7.59 -3.80 -47.76
N PHE A 237 -8.33 -3.37 -46.73
CA PHE A 237 -7.97 -3.66 -45.34
C PHE A 237 -7.95 -5.16 -45.05
N TYR A 238 -8.94 -5.91 -45.55
CA TYR A 238 -8.95 -7.36 -45.41
C TYR A 238 -7.81 -8.03 -46.17
N ARG A 239 -7.48 -7.57 -47.37
CA ARG A 239 -6.30 -8.04 -48.11
C ARG A 239 -5.00 -7.83 -47.32
N CYS A 240 -4.85 -6.67 -46.67
CA CYS A 240 -3.71 -6.40 -45.81
C CYS A 240 -3.70 -7.27 -44.55
N LEU A 241 -4.87 -7.52 -43.95
CA LEU A 241 -5.03 -8.39 -42.78
C LEU A 241 -4.67 -9.85 -43.08
N THR A 242 -4.89 -10.31 -44.31
CA THR A 242 -4.52 -11.67 -44.78
C THR A 242 -3.22 -11.71 -45.59
N SER A 243 -2.37 -10.68 -45.47
CA SER A 243 -1.06 -10.64 -46.15
C SER A 243 -0.09 -11.68 -45.57
N ASP A 244 0.89 -12.14 -46.36
CA ASP A 244 1.97 -13.01 -45.86
C ASP A 244 3.00 -12.27 -44.98
N ASP A 245 2.98 -10.93 -44.95
CA ASP A 245 3.88 -10.12 -44.11
C ASP A 245 3.20 -9.73 -42.78
N SER A 246 3.72 -10.28 -41.69
CA SER A 246 3.19 -10.05 -40.35
C SER A 246 3.17 -8.59 -39.91
N LYS A 247 4.07 -7.73 -40.42
CA LYS A 247 4.05 -6.30 -40.09
C LYS A 247 2.85 -5.59 -40.73
N ILE A 248 2.48 -5.98 -41.96
CA ILE A 248 1.29 -5.46 -42.64
C ILE A 248 0.04 -5.96 -41.92
N GLN A 249 -0.01 -7.24 -41.53
CA GLN A 249 -1.14 -7.80 -40.80
C GLN A 249 -1.39 -7.09 -39.45
N ILE A 250 -0.31 -6.83 -38.68
CA ILE A 250 -0.38 -6.10 -37.42
C ILE A 250 -0.90 -4.67 -37.65
N GLU A 251 -0.39 -3.95 -38.66
CA GLU A 251 -0.83 -2.57 -38.90
C GLU A 251 -2.25 -2.48 -39.46
N ALA A 252 -2.68 -3.46 -40.28
CA ALA A 252 -4.07 -3.57 -40.71
C ALA A 252 -4.99 -3.80 -39.51
N THR A 253 -4.54 -4.62 -38.55
CA THR A 253 -5.25 -4.83 -37.28
C THR A 253 -5.38 -3.54 -36.48
N ASN A 254 -4.29 -2.79 -36.31
CA ASN A 254 -4.29 -1.48 -35.64
C ASN A 254 -5.21 -0.47 -36.34
N THR A 255 -5.27 -0.52 -37.68
CA THR A 255 -6.15 0.34 -38.48
C THR A 255 -7.63 0.05 -38.17
N PHE A 256 -8.03 -1.23 -38.11
CA PHE A 256 -9.37 -1.61 -37.70
C PHE A 256 -9.67 -1.15 -36.26
N ILE A 257 -8.74 -1.30 -35.33
CA ILE A 257 -8.89 -0.82 -33.94
C ILE A 257 -9.15 0.69 -33.91
N ASN A 258 -8.35 1.47 -34.64
CA ASN A 258 -8.52 2.93 -34.70
C ASN A 258 -9.89 3.34 -35.27
N ILE A 259 -10.35 2.65 -36.33
CA ILE A 259 -11.69 2.86 -36.89
C ILE A 259 -12.76 2.51 -35.86
N LEU A 260 -12.59 1.39 -35.13
CA LEU A 260 -13.49 0.97 -34.07
C LEU A 260 -13.53 1.98 -32.93
N HIS A 261 -12.44 2.65 -32.55
CA HIS A 261 -12.42 3.63 -31.45
C HIS A 261 -13.06 4.99 -31.77
N LYS A 262 -13.53 5.19 -33.01
CA LYS A 262 -14.19 6.43 -33.38
C LYS A 262 -15.43 6.70 -32.52
N LYS A 263 -15.46 7.84 -31.83
CA LYS A 263 -16.58 8.24 -30.98
C LYS A 263 -17.79 8.63 -31.82
N MET A 264 -18.90 7.92 -31.65
CA MET A 264 -20.17 8.20 -32.32
C MET A 264 -21.37 7.65 -31.52
N PRO A 265 -22.61 8.10 -31.80
CA PRO A 265 -23.81 7.59 -31.12
C PRO A 265 -23.99 6.07 -31.29
N PRO A 266 -24.59 5.37 -30.30
CA PRO A 266 -24.71 3.91 -30.29
C PRO A 266 -25.33 3.31 -31.57
N ALA A 267 -26.41 3.91 -32.09
CA ALA A 267 -27.04 3.46 -33.32
C ALA A 267 -26.09 3.44 -34.53
N LYS A 268 -25.37 4.55 -34.75
CA LYS A 268 -24.38 4.66 -35.84
C LYS A 268 -23.18 3.74 -35.61
N LYS A 269 -22.81 3.51 -34.35
CA LYS A 269 -21.73 2.59 -33.99
C LYS A 269 -22.10 1.15 -34.32
N LEU A 270 -23.34 0.74 -34.07
CA LEU A 270 -23.81 -0.59 -34.44
C LEU A 270 -23.82 -0.78 -35.96
N GLU A 271 -24.24 0.24 -36.71
CA GLU A 271 -24.17 0.23 -38.19
C GLU A 271 -22.71 0.05 -38.67
N LEU A 272 -21.77 0.79 -38.08
CA LEU A 272 -20.34 0.65 -38.36
C LEU A 272 -19.84 -0.79 -38.10
N ILE A 273 -20.07 -1.31 -36.90
CA ILE A 273 -19.65 -2.67 -36.51
C ILE A 273 -20.25 -3.72 -37.45
N THR A 274 -21.51 -3.53 -37.83
CA THR A 274 -22.21 -4.43 -38.77
C THR A 274 -21.60 -4.36 -40.15
N PHE A 275 -21.33 -3.16 -40.67
CA PHE A 275 -20.71 -2.94 -41.98
C PHE A 275 -19.30 -3.54 -42.07
N LEU A 276 -18.51 -3.47 -40.99
CA LEU A 276 -17.16 -4.00 -40.99
C LEU A 276 -17.14 -5.53 -41.14
N HIS A 277 -18.15 -6.27 -40.67
CA HIS A 277 -18.20 -7.75 -40.72
C HIS A 277 -16.99 -8.48 -40.08
N LEU A 278 -16.29 -7.82 -39.15
CA LEU A 278 -15.04 -8.32 -38.55
C LEU A 278 -15.23 -9.63 -37.78
N GLY A 279 -16.26 -9.74 -36.93
CA GLY A 279 -16.51 -10.95 -36.14
C GLY A 279 -16.67 -12.20 -37.02
N SER A 280 -17.48 -12.11 -38.07
CA SER A 280 -17.69 -13.21 -39.01
C SER A 280 -16.41 -13.58 -39.75
N PHE A 281 -15.66 -12.57 -40.19
CA PHE A 281 -14.43 -12.77 -40.94
C PHE A 281 -13.38 -13.48 -40.08
N LEU A 282 -13.14 -13.01 -38.85
CA LEU A 282 -12.14 -13.58 -37.95
C LEU A 282 -12.47 -15.03 -37.57
N ASN A 283 -13.75 -15.37 -37.39
CA ASN A 283 -14.16 -16.76 -37.17
C ASN A 283 -13.92 -17.64 -38.41
N GLN A 284 -14.17 -17.11 -39.61
CA GLN A 284 -13.93 -17.83 -40.88
C GLN A 284 -12.45 -18.06 -41.18
N MET A 285 -11.56 -17.18 -40.70
CA MET A 285 -10.11 -17.37 -40.85
C MET A 285 -9.58 -18.64 -40.17
N GLN A 286 -10.35 -19.27 -39.28
CA GLN A 286 -9.96 -20.49 -38.54
C GLN A 286 -8.54 -20.40 -37.96
N LEU A 287 -8.20 -19.24 -37.40
CA LEU A 287 -6.86 -18.87 -36.95
C LEU A 287 -6.19 -19.98 -36.13
N ASP A 288 -5.13 -20.60 -36.62
CA ASP A 288 -4.34 -21.52 -35.81
C ASP A 288 -3.39 -20.72 -34.90
N VAL A 289 -3.92 -20.26 -33.77
CA VAL A 289 -3.22 -19.35 -32.83
C VAL A 289 -1.89 -19.93 -32.35
N LYS A 290 -1.68 -21.25 -32.43
CA LYS A 290 -0.39 -21.89 -32.07
C LYS A 290 0.70 -21.73 -33.13
N ASN A 291 0.31 -21.63 -34.40
CA ASN A 291 1.23 -21.59 -35.54
C ASN A 291 1.38 -20.19 -36.17
N VAL A 292 0.54 -19.24 -35.78
CA VAL A 292 0.68 -17.83 -36.14
C VAL A 292 1.81 -17.20 -35.34
N LYS A 293 2.55 -16.27 -35.95
CA LYS A 293 3.58 -15.49 -35.23
C LYS A 293 2.98 -14.78 -34.03
N PHE A 294 3.68 -14.86 -32.90
CA PHE A 294 3.21 -14.35 -31.62
C PHE A 294 2.73 -12.89 -31.68
N GLU A 295 3.49 -11.99 -32.30
CA GLU A 295 3.12 -10.56 -32.34
C GLU A 295 1.82 -10.31 -33.13
N PHE A 296 1.56 -11.12 -34.17
CA PHE A 296 0.31 -11.03 -34.91
C PHE A 296 -0.86 -11.66 -34.15
N ALA A 297 -0.64 -12.79 -33.48
CA ALA A 297 -1.64 -13.37 -32.58
C ALA A 297 -2.04 -12.38 -31.47
N GLN A 298 -1.07 -11.66 -30.91
CA GLN A 298 -1.31 -10.60 -29.92
C GLN A 298 -2.13 -9.45 -30.50
N ALA A 299 -1.82 -8.98 -31.72
CA ALA A 299 -2.60 -7.95 -32.40
C ALA A 299 -4.05 -8.40 -32.65
N LEU A 300 -4.27 -9.66 -33.06
CA LEU A 300 -5.62 -10.22 -33.25
C LEU A 300 -6.39 -10.35 -31.95
N ALA A 301 -5.73 -10.74 -30.86
CA ALA A 301 -6.35 -10.77 -29.53
C ALA A 301 -6.82 -9.37 -29.11
N ARG A 302 -6.00 -8.34 -29.35
CA ARG A 302 -6.38 -6.93 -29.15
C ARG A 302 -7.58 -6.54 -30.00
N LEU A 303 -7.60 -6.90 -31.28
CA LEU A 303 -8.74 -6.60 -32.15
C LEU A 303 -10.04 -7.24 -31.65
N CYS A 304 -9.98 -8.50 -31.24
CA CYS A 304 -11.13 -9.21 -30.67
C CYS A 304 -11.61 -8.56 -29.38
N ARG A 305 -10.68 -8.18 -28.50
CA ARG A 305 -10.97 -7.41 -27.29
C ARG A 305 -11.69 -6.12 -27.63
N GLU A 306 -11.10 -5.27 -28.47
CA GLU A 306 -11.66 -3.93 -28.76
C GLU A 306 -13.02 -4.03 -29.46
N LEU A 307 -13.18 -4.97 -30.39
CA LEU A 307 -14.47 -5.23 -31.03
C LEU A 307 -15.53 -5.63 -30.02
N GLY A 308 -15.21 -6.55 -29.10
CA GLY A 308 -16.12 -6.98 -28.05
C GLY A 308 -16.49 -5.85 -27.08
N ILE A 309 -15.51 -5.06 -26.63
CA ILE A 309 -15.73 -3.92 -25.73
C ILE A 309 -16.63 -2.88 -26.38
N GLU A 310 -16.38 -2.53 -27.65
CA GLU A 310 -17.23 -1.58 -28.38
C GLU A 310 -18.67 -2.11 -28.52
N CYS A 311 -18.86 -3.42 -28.73
CA CYS A 311 -20.20 -4.02 -28.75
C CYS A 311 -20.91 -3.91 -27.39
N VAL A 312 -20.21 -4.18 -26.28
CA VAL A 312 -20.76 -4.00 -24.92
C VAL A 312 -21.08 -2.53 -24.64
N GLN A 313 -20.20 -1.61 -25.03
CA GLN A 313 -20.43 -0.17 -24.86
C GLN A 313 -21.62 0.35 -25.66
N VAL A 314 -21.92 -0.24 -26.82
CA VAL A 314 -23.16 0.08 -27.57
C VAL A 314 -24.37 -0.23 -26.69
N LEU A 315 -24.42 -1.39 -26.03
CA LEU A 315 -25.53 -1.72 -25.12
C LEU A 315 -25.59 -0.76 -23.93
N GLU A 316 -24.46 -0.45 -23.28
CA GLU A 316 -24.44 0.41 -22.09
C GLU A 316 -24.80 1.87 -22.36
N LYS A 317 -24.41 2.41 -23.52
CA LYS A 317 -24.62 3.82 -23.88
C LYS A 317 -25.94 4.06 -24.63
N SER A 318 -26.61 3.00 -25.09
CA SER A 318 -27.91 3.12 -25.75
C SER A 318 -28.98 3.62 -24.78
N SER A 319 -29.87 4.45 -25.29
CA SER A 319 -31.03 4.89 -24.53
C SER A 319 -32.00 3.72 -24.28
N HIS A 320 -32.78 3.81 -23.21
CA HIS A 320 -33.76 2.77 -22.87
C HIS A 320 -34.81 2.58 -23.98
N GLU A 321 -35.15 3.63 -24.74
CA GLU A 321 -36.06 3.55 -25.89
C GLU A 321 -35.46 2.77 -27.06
N GLU A 322 -34.17 2.99 -27.37
CA GLU A 322 -33.46 2.23 -28.42
C GLU A 322 -33.39 0.74 -28.06
N LEU A 323 -33.11 0.40 -26.80
CA LEU A 323 -33.00 -0.98 -26.34
C LEU A 323 -34.34 -1.73 -26.29
N LYS A 324 -35.47 -1.02 -26.19
CA LYS A 324 -36.82 -1.61 -26.30
C LYS A 324 -37.12 -2.14 -27.70
N TYR A 325 -36.41 -1.66 -28.73
CA TYR A 325 -36.58 -2.18 -30.06
C TYR A 325 -35.80 -3.50 -30.23
N ASP A 326 -36.52 -4.62 -30.25
CA ASP A 326 -35.95 -5.97 -30.25
C ASP A 326 -34.92 -6.20 -31.36
N GLN A 327 -35.15 -5.70 -32.57
CA GLN A 327 -34.21 -5.89 -33.66
C GLN A 327 -32.87 -5.20 -33.39
N PHE A 328 -32.86 -4.00 -32.80
CA PHE A 328 -31.63 -3.31 -32.43
C PHE A 328 -30.89 -4.06 -31.32
N ARG A 329 -31.61 -4.40 -30.23
CA ARG A 329 -31.05 -5.14 -29.10
C ARG A 329 -30.48 -6.51 -29.51
N ASN A 330 -31.22 -7.30 -30.28
CA ASN A 330 -30.79 -8.61 -30.75
C ASN A 330 -29.60 -8.53 -31.71
N THR A 331 -29.49 -7.46 -32.49
CA THR A 331 -28.33 -7.24 -33.35
C THR A 331 -27.09 -6.96 -32.51
N CYS A 332 -27.17 -6.11 -31.49
CA CYS A 332 -26.06 -5.87 -30.55
C CYS A 332 -25.62 -7.18 -29.85
N VAL A 333 -26.59 -7.92 -29.30
CA VAL A 333 -26.35 -9.19 -28.61
C VAL A 333 -25.67 -10.21 -29.54
N SER A 334 -26.14 -10.35 -30.78
CA SER A 334 -25.54 -11.29 -31.73
C SER A 334 -24.09 -10.94 -32.07
N LYS A 335 -23.72 -9.65 -32.11
CA LYS A 335 -22.33 -9.21 -32.32
C LYS A 335 -21.39 -9.54 -31.16
N ILE A 336 -21.89 -9.50 -29.92
CA ILE A 336 -21.14 -9.97 -28.75
C ILE A 336 -20.96 -11.49 -28.80
N LEU A 337 -22.02 -12.24 -29.12
CA LEU A 337 -21.95 -13.70 -29.20
C LEU A 337 -21.02 -14.19 -30.33
N GLU A 338 -20.96 -13.44 -31.44
CA GLU A 338 -20.09 -13.74 -32.58
C GLU A 338 -18.59 -13.70 -32.19
N ILE A 339 -18.18 -12.85 -31.25
CA ILE A 339 -16.76 -12.73 -30.85
C ILE A 339 -16.35 -13.71 -29.74
N MET A 340 -17.31 -14.23 -28.96
CA MET A 340 -17.06 -15.11 -27.80
C MET A 340 -16.18 -16.34 -28.10
N PRO A 341 -16.37 -17.09 -29.21
CA PRO A 341 -15.52 -18.25 -29.51
C PRO A 341 -14.04 -17.89 -29.65
N LEU A 342 -13.73 -16.71 -30.22
CA LEU A 342 -12.36 -16.23 -30.38
C LEU A 342 -11.75 -15.82 -29.03
N ILE A 343 -12.55 -15.18 -28.17
CA ILE A 343 -12.14 -14.82 -26.81
C ILE A 343 -11.76 -16.08 -26.00
N PHE A 344 -12.58 -17.13 -26.08
CA PHE A 344 -12.28 -18.41 -25.45
C PHE A 344 -10.98 -19.03 -25.98
N LYS A 345 -10.74 -18.95 -27.29
CA LYS A 345 -9.52 -19.46 -27.91
C LYS A 345 -8.25 -18.74 -27.45
N PHE A 346 -8.31 -17.42 -27.27
CA PHE A 346 -7.19 -16.64 -26.75
C PHE A 346 -7.00 -16.83 -25.23
N LEU A 347 -8.08 -16.99 -24.47
CA LEU A 347 -8.02 -17.27 -23.02
C LEU A 347 -7.38 -18.63 -22.70
N GLU A 348 -7.61 -19.64 -23.55
CA GLU A 348 -7.01 -20.98 -23.41
C GLU A 348 -5.58 -21.09 -23.93
N ASN A 349 -4.99 -19.99 -24.39
CA ASN A 349 -3.65 -20.06 -24.95
C ASN A 349 -2.61 -20.42 -23.87
N GLU A 350 -1.58 -21.17 -24.23
CA GLU A 350 -0.48 -21.53 -23.33
C GLU A 350 0.27 -20.28 -22.85
N TYR A 351 0.44 -19.27 -23.72
CA TYR A 351 1.07 -18.01 -23.35
C TYR A 351 0.09 -17.07 -22.62
N ASP A 352 0.42 -16.73 -21.38
CA ASP A 352 -0.37 -15.81 -20.55
C ASP A 352 -0.52 -14.42 -21.16
N ASP A 353 0.50 -13.92 -21.84
CA ASP A 353 0.47 -12.62 -22.54
C ASP A 353 -0.70 -12.51 -23.52
N LEU A 354 -1.02 -13.58 -24.26
CA LEU A 354 -2.14 -13.60 -25.20
C LEU A 354 -3.49 -13.66 -24.48
N SER A 355 -3.54 -14.35 -23.34
CA SER A 355 -4.73 -14.45 -22.50
C SER A 355 -5.04 -13.10 -21.85
N LEU A 356 -4.01 -12.40 -21.37
CA LEU A 356 -4.13 -11.07 -20.77
C LEU A 356 -4.71 -10.03 -21.74
N GLU A 357 -4.45 -10.15 -23.05
CA GLU A 357 -5.00 -9.23 -24.04
C GLU A 357 -6.54 -9.28 -24.11
N VAL A 358 -7.20 -10.39 -23.75
CA VAL A 358 -8.66 -10.51 -23.81
C VAL A 358 -9.38 -10.25 -22.48
N PHE A 359 -8.64 -10.13 -21.37
CA PHE A 359 -9.20 -9.89 -20.03
C PHE A 359 -10.09 -8.65 -19.94
N PRO A 360 -9.75 -7.48 -20.55
CA PRO A 360 -10.60 -6.30 -20.43
C PRO A 360 -11.99 -6.49 -21.05
N PHE A 361 -12.11 -7.32 -22.09
CA PHE A 361 -13.42 -7.66 -22.66
C PHE A 361 -14.21 -8.57 -21.71
N ILE A 362 -13.59 -9.61 -21.14
CA ILE A 362 -14.23 -10.50 -20.17
C ILE A 362 -14.76 -9.70 -18.97
N GLY A 363 -13.95 -8.78 -18.44
CA GLY A 363 -14.36 -7.88 -17.36
C GLY A 363 -15.53 -6.97 -17.75
N ALA A 364 -15.48 -6.34 -18.92
CA ALA A 364 -16.58 -5.49 -19.40
C ALA A 364 -17.88 -6.27 -19.61
N TYR A 365 -17.77 -7.49 -20.16
CA TYR A 365 -18.89 -8.40 -20.38
C TYR A 365 -19.55 -8.83 -19.07
N LEU A 366 -18.77 -9.30 -18.10
CA LEU A 366 -19.29 -9.74 -16.80
C LEU A 366 -19.89 -8.58 -16.02
N LEU A 367 -19.25 -7.41 -16.01
CA LEU A 367 -19.79 -6.21 -15.39
C LEU A 367 -21.11 -5.77 -16.01
N PHE A 368 -21.25 -5.89 -17.34
CA PHE A 368 -22.52 -5.62 -18.02
C PHE A 368 -23.62 -6.57 -17.54
N LEU A 369 -23.33 -7.87 -17.40
CA LEU A 369 -24.28 -8.85 -16.88
C LEU A 369 -24.68 -8.55 -15.44
N GLU A 370 -23.70 -8.33 -14.55
CA GLU A 370 -23.95 -7.97 -13.14
C GLU A 370 -24.91 -6.78 -12.99
N ARG A 371 -24.71 -5.72 -13.78
CA ARG A 371 -25.54 -4.52 -13.76
C ARG A 371 -26.97 -4.77 -14.23
N ASN A 372 -27.22 -5.86 -14.97
CA ASN A 372 -28.52 -6.19 -15.57
C ASN A 372 -29.19 -7.44 -14.96
N LEU A 373 -28.68 -8.00 -13.86
CA LEU A 373 -29.23 -9.22 -13.22
C LEU A 373 -30.72 -9.14 -12.88
N VAL A 374 -31.20 -7.95 -12.49
CA VAL A 374 -32.60 -7.71 -12.05
C VAL A 374 -33.36 -6.87 -13.09
N ASN A 375 -32.87 -6.83 -14.34
CA ASN A 375 -33.51 -6.04 -15.39
C ASN A 375 -34.70 -6.81 -15.99
N GLU A 376 -35.89 -6.59 -15.42
CA GLU A 376 -37.13 -7.23 -15.89
C GLU A 376 -37.70 -6.56 -17.16
N ASP A 377 -37.26 -5.34 -17.48
CA ASP A 377 -37.80 -4.54 -18.59
C ASP A 377 -37.19 -4.90 -19.95
N LEU A 378 -35.96 -5.45 -19.96
CA LEU A 378 -35.18 -5.75 -21.16
C LEU A 378 -34.57 -7.14 -21.08
N ASP A 379 -34.82 -7.97 -22.11
CA ASP A 379 -34.30 -9.33 -22.16
C ASP A 379 -32.86 -9.37 -22.72
N PHE A 380 -31.92 -9.81 -21.88
CA PHE A 380 -30.51 -10.09 -22.19
C PHE A 380 -30.12 -11.55 -21.92
N SER A 381 -31.08 -12.46 -21.72
CA SER A 381 -30.85 -13.88 -21.36
C SER A 381 -29.97 -14.66 -22.34
N ALA A 382 -29.90 -14.22 -23.60
CA ALA A 382 -29.00 -14.82 -24.59
C ALA A 382 -27.51 -14.62 -24.26
N LEU A 383 -27.14 -13.56 -23.53
CA LEU A 383 -25.80 -13.34 -23.01
C LEU A 383 -25.61 -14.08 -21.67
N ASP A 384 -26.61 -14.01 -20.79
CA ASP A 384 -26.62 -14.73 -19.51
C ASP A 384 -26.99 -16.22 -19.65
N ASN A 385 -26.30 -16.93 -20.54
CA ASN A 385 -26.54 -18.34 -20.81
C ASN A 385 -25.61 -19.24 -19.98
N ASP A 386 -26.20 -20.19 -19.25
CA ASP A 386 -25.48 -21.17 -18.42
C ASP A 386 -24.33 -21.88 -19.15
N GLN A 387 -24.47 -22.20 -20.44
CA GLN A 387 -23.41 -22.86 -21.20
C GLN A 387 -22.19 -21.96 -21.40
N ILE A 388 -22.42 -20.67 -21.67
CA ILE A 388 -21.36 -19.67 -21.85
C ILE A 388 -20.64 -19.44 -20.53
N LEU A 389 -21.40 -19.22 -19.44
CA LEU A 389 -20.84 -19.01 -18.11
C LEU A 389 -20.08 -20.24 -17.60
N THR A 390 -20.62 -21.44 -17.80
CA THR A 390 -19.93 -22.70 -17.44
C THR A 390 -18.64 -22.88 -18.22
N SER A 391 -18.65 -22.61 -19.54
CA SER A 391 -17.45 -22.73 -20.36
C SER A 391 -16.39 -21.70 -19.97
N LEU A 392 -16.81 -20.45 -19.74
CA LEU A 392 -15.93 -19.37 -19.30
C LEU A 392 -15.33 -19.68 -17.93
N LEU A 393 -16.14 -20.08 -16.95
CA LEU A 393 -15.67 -20.42 -15.59
C LEU A 393 -14.69 -21.58 -15.60
N ASN A 394 -14.96 -22.65 -16.37
CA ASN A 394 -14.02 -23.76 -16.54
C ASN A 394 -12.68 -23.30 -17.11
N LYS A 395 -12.69 -22.48 -18.17
CA LYS A 395 -11.46 -21.95 -18.77
C LYS A 395 -10.70 -21.04 -17.81
N ILE A 396 -11.40 -20.18 -17.06
CA ILE A 396 -10.80 -19.32 -16.03
C ILE A 396 -10.12 -20.17 -14.95
N ILE A 397 -10.81 -21.18 -14.41
CA ILE A 397 -10.25 -22.04 -13.36
C ILE A 397 -9.06 -22.84 -13.89
N LEU A 398 -9.15 -23.43 -15.08
CA LEU A 398 -8.03 -24.14 -15.69
C LEU A 398 -6.82 -23.23 -15.94
N LYS A 399 -7.05 -21.97 -16.31
CA LYS A 399 -5.98 -20.99 -16.54
C LYS A 399 -5.29 -20.52 -15.25
N MET A 400 -5.84 -20.86 -14.08
CA MET A 400 -5.16 -20.66 -12.80
C MET A 400 -4.21 -21.80 -12.44
N ARG A 401 -4.13 -22.90 -13.21
CA ARG A 401 -3.22 -24.01 -12.92
C ARG A 401 -1.77 -23.62 -13.20
N TYR A 402 -0.84 -24.00 -12.32
CA TYR A 402 0.60 -23.90 -12.63
C TYR A 402 0.98 -24.83 -13.80
N ASP A 403 1.97 -24.41 -14.58
CA ASP A 403 2.53 -25.26 -15.61
C ASP A 403 3.31 -26.43 -15.00
N ASP A 404 3.18 -27.63 -15.58
CA ASP A 404 3.85 -28.84 -15.07
C ASP A 404 5.40 -28.75 -15.13
N SER A 405 5.93 -27.76 -15.85
CA SER A 405 7.37 -27.47 -15.97
C SER A 405 7.89 -26.45 -14.96
N ASP A 406 7.02 -25.77 -14.22
CA ASP A 406 7.40 -24.80 -13.20
C ASP A 406 7.86 -25.53 -11.93
N ASP A 407 9.10 -25.29 -11.51
CA ASP A 407 9.67 -25.86 -10.28
C ASP A 407 9.35 -25.02 -9.03
N GLY A 408 8.68 -23.88 -9.20
CA GLY A 408 8.20 -23.03 -8.11
C GLY A 408 9.32 -22.39 -7.29
N ASP A 409 10.51 -22.26 -7.87
CA ASP A 409 11.68 -21.65 -7.22
C ASP A 409 11.91 -20.19 -7.64
N ASP A 410 11.42 -19.77 -8.82
CA ASP A 410 11.54 -18.39 -9.32
C ASP A 410 10.46 -17.47 -8.71
N GLU A 411 10.88 -16.57 -7.82
CA GLU A 411 9.97 -15.67 -7.12
C GLU A 411 9.32 -14.64 -8.06
N GLU A 412 10.01 -14.19 -9.11
CA GLU A 412 9.47 -13.20 -10.04
C GLU A 412 8.37 -13.81 -10.92
N SER A 413 8.59 -15.04 -11.40
CA SER A 413 7.57 -15.76 -12.18
C SER A 413 6.33 -16.05 -11.34
N ILE A 414 6.50 -16.46 -10.08
CA ILE A 414 5.40 -16.72 -9.13
C ILE A 414 4.60 -15.45 -8.86
N GLU A 415 5.25 -14.31 -8.65
CA GLU A 415 4.57 -13.02 -8.44
C GLU A 415 3.75 -12.62 -9.67
N LEU A 416 4.33 -12.68 -10.86
CA LEU A 416 3.65 -12.39 -12.12
C LEU A 416 2.43 -13.31 -12.33
N PHE A 417 2.58 -14.60 -12.05
CA PHE A 417 1.49 -15.56 -12.19
C PHE A 417 0.40 -15.33 -11.13
N ASN A 418 0.76 -14.95 -9.91
CA ASN A 418 -0.22 -14.60 -8.88
C ASN A 418 -1.04 -13.35 -9.25
N ASP A 419 -0.46 -12.38 -9.97
CA ASP A 419 -1.19 -11.24 -10.53
C ASP A 419 -2.21 -11.68 -11.60
N VAL A 420 -1.86 -12.66 -12.44
CA VAL A 420 -2.78 -13.28 -13.40
C VAL A 420 -3.92 -14.00 -12.66
N ARG A 421 -3.58 -14.83 -11.66
CA ARG A 421 -4.55 -15.53 -10.80
C ARG A 421 -5.51 -14.55 -10.10
N SER A 422 -5.01 -13.41 -9.61
CA SER A 422 -5.83 -12.37 -8.97
C SER A 422 -6.86 -11.77 -9.93
N LYS A 423 -6.46 -11.48 -11.18
CA LYS A 423 -7.39 -11.01 -12.22
C LYS A 423 -8.43 -12.07 -12.58
N LEU A 424 -8.00 -13.32 -12.78
CA LEU A 424 -8.90 -14.44 -13.05
C LEU A 424 -9.90 -14.67 -11.90
N ALA A 425 -9.46 -14.53 -10.65
CA ALA A 425 -10.30 -14.63 -9.47
C ALA A 425 -11.40 -13.58 -9.48
N SER A 426 -11.09 -12.33 -9.86
CA SER A 426 -12.11 -11.28 -10.01
C SER A 426 -13.20 -11.64 -11.02
N PHE A 427 -12.87 -12.37 -12.09
CA PHE A 427 -13.87 -12.87 -13.04
C PHE A 427 -14.73 -14.00 -12.45
N GLN A 428 -14.13 -14.90 -11.66
CA GLN A 428 -14.90 -15.92 -10.94
C GLN A 428 -15.86 -15.30 -9.93
N ASP A 429 -15.42 -14.28 -9.20
CA ASP A 429 -16.24 -13.47 -8.30
C ASP A 429 -17.48 -12.94 -9.03
N SER A 430 -17.28 -12.35 -10.21
CA SER A 430 -18.38 -11.84 -11.03
C SER A 430 -19.34 -12.93 -11.50
N ILE A 431 -18.82 -14.07 -11.96
CA ILE A 431 -19.67 -15.20 -12.38
C ILE A 431 -20.48 -15.75 -11.20
N VAL A 432 -19.91 -15.78 -9.99
CA VAL A 432 -20.62 -16.20 -8.77
C VAL A 432 -21.73 -15.23 -8.39
N VAL A 433 -21.53 -13.92 -8.58
CA VAL A 433 -22.58 -12.91 -8.37
C VAL A 433 -23.71 -13.09 -9.39
N ILE A 434 -23.38 -13.47 -10.62
CA ILE A 434 -24.35 -13.70 -11.70
C ILE A 434 -25.15 -14.99 -11.45
N ASN A 435 -24.47 -16.12 -11.21
CA ASN A 435 -25.09 -17.42 -10.99
C ASN A 435 -24.28 -18.24 -9.96
N ASP A 436 -24.70 -18.15 -8.70
CA ASP A 436 -24.03 -18.78 -7.56
C ASP A 436 -24.11 -20.31 -7.61
N THR A 437 -25.26 -20.85 -8.01
CA THR A 437 -25.55 -22.28 -8.02
C THR A 437 -24.72 -23.00 -9.08
N LEU A 438 -24.65 -22.44 -10.29
CA LEU A 438 -23.80 -22.94 -11.37
C LEU A 438 -22.33 -22.91 -10.96
N SER A 439 -21.89 -21.81 -10.35
CA SER A 439 -20.49 -21.64 -9.94
C SER A 439 -20.08 -22.68 -8.89
N LEU A 440 -20.95 -22.95 -7.91
CA LEU A 440 -20.73 -23.98 -6.90
C LEU A 440 -20.57 -25.37 -7.52
N ASP A 441 -21.44 -25.75 -8.45
CA ASP A 441 -21.40 -27.07 -9.06
C ASP A 441 -20.13 -27.24 -9.91
N VAL A 442 -19.70 -26.21 -10.66
CA VAL A 442 -18.42 -26.22 -11.41
C VAL A 442 -17.20 -26.32 -10.47
N MET A 443 -17.17 -25.56 -9.38
CA MET A 443 -16.06 -25.59 -8.41
C MET A 443 -15.92 -26.97 -7.73
N ILE A 444 -17.03 -27.67 -7.47
CA ILE A 444 -17.01 -29.03 -6.90
C ILE A 444 -16.37 -30.04 -7.87
N GLU A 445 -16.61 -29.91 -9.18
CA GLU A 445 -16.11 -30.85 -10.18
C GLU A 445 -14.59 -30.76 -10.42
N ILE A 446 -13.99 -29.59 -10.17
CA ILE A 446 -12.59 -29.29 -10.53
C ILE A 446 -11.56 -29.78 -9.49
N ILE A 447 -11.99 -30.43 -8.41
CA ILE A 447 -11.12 -30.96 -7.33
C ILE A 447 -10.40 -32.26 -7.74
N ARG A 448 -10.04 -32.41 -9.03
CA ARG A 448 -9.28 -33.56 -9.54
C ARG A 448 -7.78 -33.28 -9.60
N ASP A 449 -7.37 -32.02 -9.75
CA ASP A 449 -5.99 -31.58 -9.65
C ASP A 449 -5.72 -31.07 -8.22
N ILE A 450 -4.64 -31.54 -7.60
CA ILE A 450 -4.37 -31.37 -6.17
C ILE A 450 -3.99 -29.93 -5.83
N GLU A 451 -3.08 -29.30 -6.60
CA GLU A 451 -2.67 -27.91 -6.34
C GLU A 451 -3.81 -26.95 -6.65
N LEU A 452 -4.35 -27.05 -7.87
CA LEU A 452 -5.44 -26.19 -8.30
C LEU A 452 -6.66 -26.35 -7.39
N GLY A 453 -6.99 -27.58 -6.97
CA GLY A 453 -8.08 -27.83 -6.03
C GLY A 453 -7.85 -27.18 -4.66
N LEU A 454 -6.62 -27.21 -4.14
CA LEU A 454 -6.27 -26.55 -2.87
C LEU A 454 -6.27 -25.02 -2.99
N TYR A 455 -5.81 -24.49 -4.12
CA TYR A 455 -5.91 -23.07 -4.44
C TYR A 455 -7.37 -22.62 -4.54
N GLN A 456 -8.20 -23.33 -5.32
CA GLN A 456 -9.63 -23.05 -5.45
C GLN A 456 -10.35 -23.15 -4.11
N LEU A 457 -9.99 -24.10 -3.23
CA LEU A 457 -10.59 -24.19 -1.91
C LEU A 457 -10.18 -23.01 -1.00
N ASN A 458 -8.92 -22.59 -1.05
CA ASN A 458 -8.45 -21.39 -0.36
C ASN A 458 -9.17 -20.13 -0.83
N TYR A 459 -9.39 -20.02 -2.14
CA TYR A 459 -10.13 -18.92 -2.76
C TYR A 459 -11.61 -18.96 -2.37
N TYR A 460 -12.25 -20.11 -2.47
CA TYR A 460 -13.64 -20.33 -2.10
C TYR A 460 -13.93 -19.94 -0.63
N SER A 461 -12.97 -20.21 0.26
CA SER A 461 -12.99 -19.70 1.64
C SER A 461 -13.08 -18.17 1.73
N GLU A 462 -12.35 -17.43 0.89
CA GLU A 462 -12.40 -15.96 0.85
C GLU A 462 -13.73 -15.47 0.34
N MET A 463 -14.27 -16.14 -0.68
CA MET A 463 -15.58 -15.81 -1.23
C MET A 463 -16.68 -15.92 -0.15
N LEU A 464 -16.64 -16.97 0.66
CA LEU A 464 -17.55 -17.17 1.79
C LEU A 464 -17.37 -16.08 2.85
N ARG A 465 -16.13 -15.76 3.23
CA ARG A 465 -15.83 -14.72 4.22
C ARG A 465 -16.29 -13.33 3.77
N ASN A 466 -16.09 -13.03 2.49
CA ASN A 466 -16.48 -11.77 1.87
C ASN A 466 -17.97 -11.74 1.47
N ASN A 467 -18.70 -12.83 1.68
CA ASN A 467 -20.11 -13.00 1.32
C ASN A 467 -20.41 -12.64 -0.14
N LYS A 468 -19.54 -13.08 -1.07
CA LYS A 468 -19.66 -12.78 -2.50
C LYS A 468 -20.93 -13.34 -3.14
N MET A 469 -21.42 -14.47 -2.63
CA MET A 469 -22.73 -15.06 -3.00
C MET A 469 -23.94 -14.28 -2.43
N ASN A 470 -23.70 -13.14 -1.76
CA ASN A 470 -24.74 -12.27 -1.20
C ASN A 470 -25.77 -13.00 -0.30
N LEU A 471 -25.31 -14.00 0.45
CA LEU A 471 -26.15 -14.77 1.36
C LEU A 471 -26.58 -13.90 2.56
N PRO A 472 -27.75 -14.14 3.16
CA PRO A 472 -28.12 -13.47 4.40
C PRO A 472 -27.06 -13.72 5.49
N LYS A 473 -26.50 -12.66 6.08
CA LYS A 473 -25.37 -12.74 7.04
C LYS A 473 -25.63 -13.70 8.20
N THR A 474 -26.88 -13.84 8.63
CA THR A 474 -27.30 -14.75 9.70
C THR A 474 -27.31 -16.22 9.28
N MET A 475 -27.30 -16.52 7.98
CA MET A 475 -27.44 -17.85 7.38
C MET A 475 -26.16 -18.35 6.71
N ILE A 476 -25.08 -17.55 6.64
CA ILE A 476 -23.82 -17.96 5.97
C ILE A 476 -23.31 -19.28 6.54
N ASN A 477 -23.24 -19.39 7.87
CA ASN A 477 -22.72 -20.57 8.57
C ASN A 477 -23.63 -21.82 8.47
N SER A 478 -24.88 -21.67 8.02
CA SER A 478 -25.84 -22.75 7.79
C SER A 478 -26.15 -22.97 6.30
N SER A 479 -25.43 -22.29 5.42
CA SER A 479 -25.64 -22.35 3.97
C SER A 479 -25.01 -23.61 3.37
N ARG A 480 -25.58 -24.11 2.26
CA ARG A 480 -24.98 -25.20 1.46
C ARG A 480 -23.52 -24.92 1.11
N PRO A 481 -23.15 -23.71 0.62
CA PRO A 481 -21.76 -23.37 0.33
C PRO A 481 -20.79 -23.62 1.51
N TYR A 482 -21.18 -23.18 2.70
CA TYR A 482 -20.37 -23.33 3.91
C TYR A 482 -20.25 -24.79 4.36
N PHE A 483 -21.32 -25.58 4.24
CA PHE A 483 -21.27 -27.02 4.52
C PHE A 483 -20.30 -27.75 3.58
N VAL A 484 -20.44 -27.49 2.28
CA VAL A 484 -19.59 -28.08 1.22
C VAL A 484 -18.12 -27.73 1.46
N PHE A 485 -17.82 -26.48 1.83
CA PHE A 485 -16.46 -26.07 2.19
C PHE A 485 -15.88 -26.92 3.33
N ASN A 486 -16.62 -27.08 4.43
CA ASN A 486 -16.14 -27.83 5.59
C ASN A 486 -15.95 -29.33 5.26
N GLU A 487 -16.82 -29.90 4.43
CA GLU A 487 -16.66 -31.28 3.96
C GLU A 487 -15.38 -31.45 3.13
N MET A 488 -15.10 -30.50 2.23
CA MET A 488 -13.86 -30.48 1.44
C MET A 488 -12.62 -30.29 2.32
N LEU A 489 -12.68 -29.39 3.32
CA LEU A 489 -11.60 -29.19 4.28
C LEU A 489 -11.26 -30.51 5.02
N CYS A 490 -12.27 -31.24 5.49
CA CYS A 490 -12.07 -32.55 6.12
C CYS A 490 -11.44 -33.57 5.15
N LYS A 491 -11.92 -33.64 3.90
CA LYS A 491 -11.35 -34.54 2.88
C LYS A 491 -9.88 -34.24 2.58
N ILE A 492 -9.49 -32.96 2.55
CA ILE A 492 -8.09 -32.58 2.34
C ILE A 492 -7.23 -32.96 3.54
N VAL A 493 -7.71 -32.77 4.77
CA VAL A 493 -6.98 -33.20 5.98
C VAL A 493 -6.81 -34.72 6.02
N ASP A 494 -7.83 -35.48 5.64
CA ASP A 494 -7.77 -36.95 5.64
C ASP A 494 -6.82 -37.52 4.57
N ASN A 495 -6.66 -36.82 3.44
CA ASN A 495 -5.77 -37.21 2.34
C ASN A 495 -4.42 -36.45 2.35
N SER A 496 -4.10 -35.74 3.44
CA SER A 496 -2.96 -34.81 3.50
C SER A 496 -1.63 -35.48 3.16
N THR A 497 -1.42 -36.74 3.55
CA THR A 497 -0.16 -37.46 3.30
C THR A 497 0.12 -37.70 1.82
N THR A 498 -0.92 -37.75 0.98
CA THR A 498 -0.76 -37.87 -0.48
C THR A 498 -0.60 -36.51 -1.13
N ILE A 499 -1.33 -35.51 -0.63
CA ILE A 499 -1.35 -34.13 -1.14
C ILE A 499 -0.01 -33.41 -0.90
N LEU A 500 0.54 -33.56 0.31
CA LEU A 500 1.68 -32.76 0.77
C LEU A 500 3.03 -33.24 0.24
N VAL A 501 3.10 -34.44 -0.34
CA VAL A 501 4.34 -34.98 -0.95
C VAL A 501 4.68 -34.31 -2.27
N SER A 502 3.69 -33.66 -2.92
CA SER A 502 3.82 -33.18 -4.29
C SER A 502 4.74 -31.96 -4.45
N HIS A 503 4.55 -30.89 -3.66
CA HIS A 503 5.26 -29.62 -3.90
C HIS A 503 5.32 -28.73 -2.63
N PRO A 504 6.42 -27.97 -2.38
CA PRO A 504 6.52 -27.04 -1.24
C PRO A 504 5.40 -25.99 -1.17
N LEU A 505 4.97 -25.43 -2.30
CA LEU A 505 3.87 -24.46 -2.36
C LEU A 505 2.53 -25.07 -1.87
N ILE A 506 2.27 -26.34 -2.19
CA ILE A 506 1.08 -27.07 -1.71
C ILE A 506 1.12 -27.22 -0.19
N GLN A 507 2.31 -27.49 0.37
CA GLN A 507 2.50 -27.56 1.81
C GLN A 507 2.14 -26.23 2.48
N LEU A 508 2.65 -25.11 1.96
CA LEU A 508 2.34 -23.77 2.45
C LEU A 508 0.83 -23.46 2.35
N LEU A 509 0.23 -23.67 1.18
CA LEU A 509 -1.20 -23.44 0.95
C LEU A 509 -2.08 -24.25 1.90
N PHE A 510 -1.68 -25.49 2.23
CA PHE A 510 -2.40 -26.33 3.17
C PHE A 510 -2.34 -25.74 4.59
N PHE A 511 -1.16 -25.41 5.10
CA PHE A 511 -1.05 -24.87 6.45
C PHE A 511 -1.73 -23.50 6.59
N GLU A 512 -1.67 -22.65 5.56
CA GLU A 512 -2.41 -21.39 5.52
C GLU A 512 -3.92 -21.61 5.55
N LEU A 513 -4.45 -22.57 4.78
CA LEU A 513 -5.86 -22.94 4.80
C LEU A 513 -6.29 -23.39 6.21
N ILE A 514 -5.54 -24.31 6.82
CA ILE A 514 -5.81 -24.79 8.18
C ILE A 514 -5.81 -23.63 9.18
N MET A 515 -4.84 -22.73 9.07
CA MET A 515 -4.73 -21.57 9.93
C MET A 515 -5.90 -20.61 9.78
N LYS A 516 -6.31 -20.31 8.55
CA LYS A 516 -7.45 -19.44 8.23
C LYS A 516 -8.76 -20.00 8.79
N HIS A 517 -8.89 -21.32 8.83
CA HIS A 517 -10.07 -22.03 9.32
C HIS A 517 -9.90 -22.66 10.70
N TYR A 518 -9.02 -22.10 11.55
CA TYR A 518 -8.85 -22.60 12.92
C TYR A 518 -10.17 -22.64 13.71
N THR A 519 -11.14 -21.77 13.39
CA THR A 519 -12.48 -21.73 14.00
C THR A 519 -13.27 -23.01 13.80
N PHE A 520 -12.96 -23.79 12.75
CA PHE A 520 -13.52 -25.14 12.57
C PHE A 520 -13.26 -26.02 13.79
N PHE A 521 -12.07 -25.92 14.40
CA PHE A 521 -11.68 -26.74 15.56
C PHE A 521 -12.21 -26.20 16.89
N THR A 522 -12.43 -24.88 17.00
CA THR A 522 -12.84 -24.25 18.28
C THR A 522 -14.35 -24.03 18.41
N ASN A 523 -15.07 -23.85 17.30
CA ASN A 523 -16.51 -23.55 17.33
C ASN A 523 -17.34 -24.84 17.27
N SER A 524 -18.03 -25.15 18.37
CA SER A 524 -18.88 -26.34 18.51
C SER A 524 -20.10 -26.38 17.57
N ASN A 525 -20.52 -25.22 17.04
CA ASN A 525 -21.69 -25.12 16.15
C ASN A 525 -21.42 -25.59 14.72
N ILE A 526 -20.16 -25.63 14.30
CA ILE A 526 -19.80 -26.15 12.98
C ILE A 526 -19.82 -27.68 13.08
N GLN A 527 -20.60 -28.40 12.28
CA GLN A 527 -20.64 -29.87 12.30
C GLN A 527 -20.56 -30.40 10.88
N VAL A 528 -19.79 -31.49 10.70
CA VAL A 528 -19.70 -32.24 9.45
C VAL A 528 -20.11 -33.66 9.76
N GLU A 529 -21.05 -34.19 9.00
CA GLU A 529 -21.62 -35.51 9.24
C GLU A 529 -20.54 -36.59 9.17
N GLY A 530 -20.47 -37.45 10.18
CA GLY A 530 -19.49 -38.54 10.26
C GLY A 530 -18.06 -38.14 10.67
N VAL A 531 -17.79 -36.86 10.98
CA VAL A 531 -16.44 -36.39 11.34
C VAL A 531 -16.29 -36.09 12.83
N ASN A 532 -15.31 -36.71 13.48
CA ASN A 532 -14.90 -36.38 14.85
C ASN A 532 -13.83 -35.28 14.84
N LYS A 533 -14.22 -34.06 15.25
CA LYS A 533 -13.31 -32.89 15.26
C LYS A 533 -12.06 -33.07 16.10
N ASN A 534 -12.15 -33.78 17.22
CA ASN A 534 -10.98 -34.00 18.08
C ASN A 534 -9.96 -34.90 17.39
N GLU A 535 -10.41 -35.92 16.66
CA GLU A 535 -9.54 -36.75 15.83
C GLU A 535 -8.91 -35.95 14.69
N THR A 536 -9.70 -35.11 14.01
CA THR A 536 -9.18 -34.22 12.95
C THR A 536 -8.14 -33.23 13.50
N LEU A 537 -8.38 -32.64 14.68
CA LEU A 537 -7.43 -31.76 15.36
C LEU A 537 -6.11 -32.48 15.68
N LEU A 538 -6.18 -33.70 16.23
CA LEU A 538 -4.99 -34.52 16.51
C LEU A 538 -4.22 -34.86 15.23
N LYS A 539 -4.91 -35.17 14.12
CA LYS A 539 -4.27 -35.36 12.81
C LYS A 539 -3.54 -34.10 12.36
N VAL A 540 -4.17 -32.93 12.45
CA VAL A 540 -3.55 -31.65 12.07
C VAL A 540 -2.31 -31.35 12.92
N LEU A 541 -2.38 -31.54 14.24
CA LEU A 541 -1.22 -31.38 15.12
C LEU A 541 -0.07 -32.33 14.73
N LYS A 542 -0.39 -33.58 14.40
CA LYS A 542 0.59 -34.55 13.91
C LYS A 542 1.20 -34.13 12.56
N ILE A 543 0.41 -33.55 11.66
CA ILE A 543 0.88 -33.04 10.36
C ILE A 543 1.82 -31.84 10.56
N PHE A 544 1.49 -30.91 11.46
CA PHE A 544 2.40 -29.82 11.82
C PHE A 544 3.74 -30.36 12.34
N VAL A 545 3.73 -31.38 13.21
CA VAL A 545 4.92 -32.02 13.78
C VAL A 545 5.38 -33.21 12.91
N SER A 546 5.52 -32.98 11.60
CA SER A 546 6.00 -33.96 10.64
C SER A 546 7.02 -33.35 9.67
N ASN A 547 7.58 -34.18 8.77
CA ASN A 547 8.48 -33.75 7.69
C ASN A 547 7.81 -32.85 6.66
N PHE A 548 6.48 -32.66 6.71
CA PHE A 548 5.77 -31.69 5.88
C PHE A 548 5.68 -30.31 6.54
N GLY A 549 5.74 -30.27 7.87
CA GLY A 549 5.59 -29.05 8.67
C GLY A 549 6.91 -28.58 9.25
N VAL A 550 7.00 -28.55 10.58
CA VAL A 550 8.13 -27.97 11.32
C VAL A 550 9.47 -28.69 11.10
N PHE A 551 9.44 -29.92 10.57
CA PHE A 551 10.61 -30.70 10.17
C PHE A 551 10.84 -30.75 8.65
N SER A 552 10.21 -29.86 7.88
CA SER A 552 10.43 -29.80 6.43
C SER A 552 11.90 -29.59 6.07
N GLU A 553 12.34 -30.26 5.02
CA GLU A 553 13.69 -30.10 4.44
C GLU A 553 13.81 -28.78 3.67
N ASN A 554 12.68 -28.25 3.17
CA ASN A 554 12.65 -26.95 2.49
C ASN A 554 12.65 -25.81 3.54
N PRO A 555 13.66 -24.91 3.56
CA PRO A 555 13.76 -23.84 4.55
C PRO A 555 12.56 -22.89 4.55
N LYS A 556 12.01 -22.55 3.37
CA LYS A 556 10.85 -21.67 3.24
C LYS A 556 9.63 -22.27 3.94
N VAL A 557 9.36 -23.55 3.71
CA VAL A 557 8.26 -24.28 4.37
C VAL A 557 8.53 -24.43 5.87
N LYS A 558 9.74 -24.84 6.24
CA LYS A 558 10.14 -25.08 7.62
C LYS A 558 9.92 -23.83 8.50
N PHE A 559 10.47 -22.69 8.10
CA PHE A 559 10.35 -21.46 8.88
C PHE A 559 8.93 -20.90 8.89
N ARG A 560 8.22 -20.96 7.75
CA ARG A 560 6.82 -20.52 7.71
C ARG A 560 5.94 -21.38 8.60
N THR A 561 6.16 -22.69 8.63
CA THR A 561 5.37 -23.61 9.47
C THR A 561 5.68 -23.48 10.95
N TRP A 562 6.87 -23.02 11.36
CA TRP A 562 7.13 -22.65 12.76
C TRP A 562 6.21 -21.53 13.24
N TYR A 563 6.05 -20.47 12.43
CA TYR A 563 5.09 -19.40 12.69
C TYR A 563 3.64 -19.87 12.68
N LEU A 564 3.24 -20.64 11.65
CA LEU A 564 1.87 -21.13 11.53
C LEU A 564 1.53 -22.09 12.67
N PHE A 565 2.45 -22.96 13.10
CA PHE A 565 2.26 -23.84 14.25
C PHE A 565 2.04 -23.04 15.54
N TYR A 566 2.91 -22.06 15.83
CA TYR A 566 2.73 -21.14 16.95
C TYR A 566 1.34 -20.49 16.93
N ARG A 567 0.96 -19.92 15.79
CA ARG A 567 -0.31 -19.21 15.64
C ARG A 567 -1.49 -20.17 15.79
N PHE A 568 -1.38 -21.41 15.29
CA PHE A 568 -2.39 -22.45 15.43
C PHE A 568 -2.64 -22.77 16.89
N ILE A 569 -1.58 -23.05 17.66
CA ILE A 569 -1.67 -23.34 19.10
C ILE A 569 -2.27 -22.17 19.86
N LYS A 570 -1.83 -20.94 19.56
CA LYS A 570 -2.33 -19.71 20.22
C LYS A 570 -3.83 -19.50 20.01
N LEU A 571 -4.31 -19.72 18.78
CA LEU A 571 -5.70 -19.47 18.40
C LEU A 571 -6.65 -20.63 18.78
N THR A 572 -6.17 -21.87 18.73
CA THR A 572 -7.00 -23.05 19.03
C THR A 572 -6.97 -23.45 20.50
N ARG A 573 -5.89 -23.17 21.24
CA ARG A 573 -5.65 -23.60 22.63
C ARG A 573 -6.14 -25.05 22.84
N PRO A 574 -5.58 -26.02 22.11
CA PRO A 574 -6.16 -27.35 21.94
C PRO A 574 -6.36 -28.04 23.29
N GLN A 575 -7.59 -28.53 23.52
CA GLN A 575 -7.94 -29.27 24.73
C GLN A 575 -7.60 -30.76 24.52
N VAL A 576 -6.32 -31.08 24.64
CA VAL A 576 -5.78 -32.44 24.49
C VAL A 576 -5.16 -32.93 25.80
N ASP A 577 -4.99 -34.23 25.94
CA ASP A 577 -4.40 -34.83 27.14
C ASP A 577 -2.95 -34.35 27.36
N ASP A 578 -2.54 -34.24 28.63
CA ASP A 578 -1.17 -33.82 29.00
C ASP A 578 -0.09 -34.62 28.28
N TYR A 579 -0.33 -35.91 28.02
CA TYR A 579 0.61 -36.77 27.29
C TYR A 579 0.91 -36.24 25.89
N VAL A 580 -0.12 -35.81 25.16
CA VAL A 580 0.01 -35.25 23.80
C VAL A 580 0.77 -33.92 23.86
N ILE A 581 0.46 -33.06 24.84
CA ILE A 581 1.16 -31.79 25.03
C ILE A 581 2.66 -32.03 25.26
N ILE A 582 3.00 -32.95 26.17
CA ILE A 582 4.39 -33.28 26.50
C ILE A 582 5.12 -33.89 25.29
N GLU A 583 4.46 -34.75 24.52
CA GLU A 583 5.03 -35.32 23.30
C GLU A 583 5.28 -34.26 22.23
N LEU A 584 4.33 -33.33 22.01
CA LEU A 584 4.50 -32.21 21.10
C LEU A 584 5.68 -31.33 21.50
N VAL A 585 5.78 -30.95 22.79
CA VAL A 585 6.91 -30.16 23.29
C VAL A 585 8.21 -30.92 23.07
N LYS A 586 8.28 -32.20 23.46
CA LYS A 586 9.48 -33.04 23.30
C LYS A 586 9.96 -33.11 21.85
N SER A 587 9.03 -33.27 20.89
CA SER A 587 9.38 -33.27 19.47
C SER A 587 9.96 -31.92 19.05
N VAL A 588 9.30 -30.82 19.39
CA VAL A 588 9.76 -29.46 19.04
C VAL A 588 11.07 -29.09 19.76
N THR A 589 11.32 -29.61 20.97
CA THR A 589 12.57 -29.36 21.72
C THR A 589 13.82 -29.76 20.93
N THR A 590 13.73 -30.75 20.05
CA THR A 590 14.85 -31.17 19.19
C THR A 590 15.24 -30.12 18.14
N LEU A 591 14.40 -29.11 17.91
CA LEU A 591 14.63 -27.99 17.00
C LEU A 591 15.09 -26.71 17.72
N LEU A 592 15.31 -26.76 19.04
CA LEU A 592 15.64 -25.59 19.86
C LEU A 592 17.16 -25.37 20.04
N ASP A 593 17.99 -26.28 19.55
CA ASP A 593 19.43 -26.03 19.47
C ASP A 593 19.65 -24.83 18.55
N PHE A 594 20.34 -23.81 19.07
CA PHE A 594 20.59 -22.56 18.34
C PHE A 594 22.09 -22.28 18.31
N ASP A 595 22.68 -22.63 17.18
CA ASP A 595 24.04 -22.25 16.81
C ASP A 595 23.94 -21.27 15.63
N PHE A 596 24.69 -20.17 15.69
CA PHE A 596 24.74 -19.18 14.62
C PHE A 596 26.20 -18.79 14.33
N SER A 597 26.43 -18.22 13.16
CA SER A 597 27.69 -17.57 12.83
C SER A 597 27.44 -16.25 12.13
N ILE A 598 28.30 -15.27 12.41
CA ILE A 598 28.19 -13.92 11.86
C ILE A 598 28.74 -13.93 10.43
N THR A 599 27.90 -13.61 9.45
CA THR A 599 28.22 -13.64 8.02
C THR A 599 28.68 -12.29 7.49
N ALA A 600 28.18 -11.18 8.05
CA ALA A 600 28.58 -9.82 7.71
C ALA A 600 28.87 -8.97 8.97
N ASN A 601 29.69 -7.92 8.83
CA ASN A 601 30.07 -7.01 9.92
C ASN A 601 30.74 -7.66 11.16
N LYS A 602 31.46 -8.77 10.95
CA LYS A 602 32.24 -9.45 12.02
C LYS A 602 33.24 -8.56 12.76
N ASN A 603 33.69 -7.47 12.13
CA ASN A 603 34.68 -6.53 12.68
C ASN A 603 34.05 -5.24 13.23
N ASN A 604 32.80 -5.26 13.71
CA ASN A 604 32.22 -4.08 14.36
C ASN A 604 33.18 -3.59 15.47
N SER A 605 33.68 -2.36 15.33
CA SER A 605 34.76 -1.83 16.17
C SER A 605 34.27 -1.38 17.54
N ASP A 606 32.97 -1.14 17.69
CA ASP A 606 32.36 -0.77 18.96
C ASP A 606 31.36 -1.84 19.42
N LEU A 607 31.74 -2.60 20.43
CA LEU A 607 30.86 -3.62 21.03
C LEU A 607 29.85 -3.00 22.01
N HIS A 608 30.09 -1.77 22.50
CA HIS A 608 29.21 -1.10 23.45
C HIS A 608 27.97 -0.51 22.77
N ASP A 609 28.11 -0.16 21.49
CA ASP A 609 27.06 0.38 20.64
C ASP A 609 26.92 -0.45 19.35
N VAL A 610 26.26 -1.60 19.48
CA VAL A 610 25.98 -2.47 18.33
C VAL A 610 24.61 -2.14 17.75
N ASP A 611 24.57 -1.88 16.44
CA ASP A 611 23.35 -1.82 15.65
C ASP A 611 23.08 -3.20 15.02
N LEU A 612 22.06 -3.89 15.56
CA LEU A 612 21.67 -5.23 15.09
C LEU A 612 21.18 -5.22 13.63
N THR A 613 20.70 -4.09 13.11
CA THR A 613 20.21 -4.02 11.71
C THR A 613 21.33 -4.18 10.69
N LEU A 614 22.59 -4.00 11.11
CA LEU A 614 23.78 -4.16 10.29
C LEU A 614 24.42 -5.55 10.46
N VAL A 615 23.92 -6.39 11.36
CA VAL A 615 24.47 -7.71 11.63
C VAL A 615 23.69 -8.77 10.85
N GLU A 616 24.40 -9.53 10.00
CA GLU A 616 23.84 -10.68 9.31
C GLU A 616 24.38 -11.98 9.92
N GLU A 617 23.48 -12.94 10.09
CA GLU A 617 23.76 -14.23 10.72
C GLU A 617 23.28 -15.40 9.86
N SER A 618 23.99 -16.53 9.94
CA SER A 618 23.65 -17.77 9.23
C SER A 618 22.52 -18.59 9.89
N GLY A 619 21.99 -18.12 11.03
CA GLY A 619 21.03 -18.84 11.87
C GLY A 619 19.56 -18.64 11.49
N SER A 620 18.68 -19.33 12.22
CA SER A 620 17.21 -19.21 12.10
C SER A 620 16.55 -18.63 13.35
N PHE A 621 17.34 -17.89 14.12
CA PHE A 621 17.00 -17.40 15.46
C PHE A 621 15.60 -16.73 15.52
N GLU A 622 15.35 -15.74 14.67
CA GLU A 622 14.07 -15.01 14.60
C GLU A 622 12.87 -15.95 14.40
N ASN A 623 13.01 -16.95 13.52
CA ASN A 623 11.94 -17.92 13.28
C ASN A 623 11.78 -18.88 14.48
N GLN A 624 12.88 -19.23 15.14
CA GLN A 624 12.89 -20.16 16.27
C GLN A 624 12.16 -19.60 17.49
N MET A 625 12.14 -18.27 17.65
CA MET A 625 11.35 -17.60 18.69
C MET A 625 9.86 -18.04 18.69
N TYR A 626 9.27 -18.31 17.52
CA TYR A 626 7.90 -18.82 17.43
C TYR A 626 7.72 -20.17 18.13
N LEU A 627 8.71 -21.06 18.04
CA LEU A 627 8.68 -22.36 18.71
C LEU A 627 8.74 -22.20 20.24
N PHE A 628 9.58 -21.30 20.75
CA PHE A 628 9.64 -21.00 22.18
C PHE A 628 8.31 -20.40 22.69
N GLU A 629 7.70 -19.46 21.96
CA GLU A 629 6.40 -18.91 22.36
C GLU A 629 5.30 -20.00 22.33
N ALA A 630 5.30 -20.88 21.33
CA ALA A 630 4.37 -22.00 21.23
C ALA A 630 4.50 -22.96 22.41
N ILE A 631 5.73 -23.30 22.81
CA ILE A 631 5.99 -24.13 23.99
C ILE A 631 5.47 -23.45 25.26
N GLY A 632 5.71 -22.15 25.43
CA GLY A 632 5.17 -21.38 26.56
C GLY A 632 3.65 -21.48 26.64
N ILE A 633 2.95 -21.37 25.51
CA ILE A 633 1.49 -21.54 25.47
C ILE A 633 1.09 -22.98 25.82
N LEU A 634 1.76 -23.99 25.25
CA LEU A 634 1.49 -25.41 25.53
C LEU A 634 1.64 -25.74 27.03
N VAL A 635 2.64 -25.17 27.71
CA VAL A 635 2.82 -25.29 29.17
C VAL A 635 1.59 -24.80 29.93
N THR A 636 0.94 -23.71 29.50
CA THR A 636 -0.28 -23.21 30.16
C THR A 636 -1.51 -24.10 29.96
N LEU A 637 -1.47 -25.03 28.99
CA LEU A 637 -2.57 -25.92 28.65
C LEU A 637 -2.51 -27.27 29.38
N THR A 638 -1.43 -27.56 30.12
CA THR A 638 -1.35 -28.79 30.92
C THR A 638 -2.33 -28.75 32.09
N ASN A 639 -3.04 -29.85 32.33
CA ASN A 639 -3.96 -29.97 33.46
C ASN A 639 -3.20 -30.19 34.78
N ASP A 640 -2.12 -30.99 34.77
CA ASP A 640 -1.23 -31.16 35.92
C ASP A 640 -0.16 -30.07 35.95
N GLU A 641 -0.29 -29.14 36.90
CA GLU A 641 0.60 -27.99 37.10
C GLU A 641 2.06 -28.40 37.33
N ASN A 642 2.33 -29.56 37.93
CA ASN A 642 3.69 -30.02 38.14
C ASN A 642 4.36 -30.41 36.82
N LYS A 643 3.60 -31.01 35.88
CA LYS A 643 4.15 -31.40 34.57
C LYS A 643 4.50 -30.18 33.73
N GLY A 644 3.62 -29.18 33.69
CA GLY A 644 3.90 -27.91 33.01
C GLY A 644 5.16 -27.21 33.56
N THR A 645 5.29 -27.19 34.89
CA THR A 645 6.46 -26.64 35.59
C THR A 645 7.77 -27.37 35.23
N ILE A 646 7.76 -28.70 35.18
CA ILE A 646 8.93 -29.52 34.80
C ILE A 646 9.33 -29.26 33.33
N VAL A 647 8.35 -29.18 32.43
CA VAL A 647 8.60 -28.89 31.01
C VAL A 647 9.23 -27.51 30.84
N LEU A 648 8.66 -26.49 31.49
CA LEU A 648 9.20 -25.13 31.47
C LEU A 648 10.65 -25.09 31.98
N GLN A 649 10.91 -25.74 33.11
CA GLN A 649 12.25 -25.82 33.68
C GLN A 649 13.24 -26.53 32.72
N GLY A 650 12.82 -27.62 32.08
CA GLY A 650 13.65 -28.36 31.12
C GLY A 650 14.09 -27.51 29.92
N VAL A 651 13.23 -26.61 29.43
CA VAL A 651 13.53 -25.72 28.31
C VAL A 651 14.39 -24.52 28.72
N LEU A 652 14.26 -24.04 29.96
CA LEU A 652 15.03 -22.91 30.50
C LEU A 652 16.49 -23.26 30.84
N GLN A 653 16.75 -24.49 31.31
CA GLN A 653 18.08 -24.88 31.82
C GLN A 653 19.23 -24.73 30.80
N PRO A 654 19.07 -25.13 29.51
CA PRO A 654 20.10 -24.88 28.50
C PRO A 654 20.39 -23.38 28.31
N LEU A 655 19.36 -22.53 28.34
CA LEU A 655 19.50 -21.08 28.19
C LEU A 655 20.23 -20.46 29.39
N PHE A 656 19.93 -20.89 30.61
CA PHE A 656 20.65 -20.47 31.81
C PHE A 656 22.12 -20.89 31.78
N SER A 657 22.39 -22.13 31.36
CA SER A 657 23.76 -22.63 31.21
C SER A 657 24.56 -21.83 30.18
N ASN A 658 23.91 -21.41 29.08
CA ASN A 658 24.54 -20.57 28.06
C ASN A 658 24.83 -19.15 28.58
N LEU A 659 23.89 -18.53 29.30
CA LEU A 659 24.12 -17.23 29.94
C LEU A 659 25.23 -17.28 30.99
N GLU A 660 25.29 -18.33 31.80
CA GLU A 660 26.36 -18.53 32.78
C GLU A 660 27.74 -18.60 32.10
N LYS A 661 27.85 -19.34 30.99
CA LYS A 661 29.08 -19.37 30.17
C LYS A 661 29.43 -17.99 29.63
N CYS A 662 28.44 -17.22 29.15
CA CYS A 662 28.67 -15.87 28.63
C CYS A 662 29.17 -14.92 29.72
N ILE A 663 28.56 -14.96 30.91
CA ILE A 663 28.97 -14.16 32.07
C ILE A 663 30.41 -14.50 32.49
N ASN A 664 30.77 -15.78 32.51
CA ASN A 664 32.11 -16.23 32.90
C ASN A 664 33.18 -15.90 31.85
N ALA A 665 32.80 -15.66 30.59
CA ALA A 665 33.69 -15.34 29.48
C ALA A 665 33.74 -13.84 29.15
N ILE A 666 33.11 -12.98 29.96
CA ILE A 666 32.97 -11.55 29.66
C ILE A 666 34.31 -10.81 29.49
N ASP A 667 35.37 -11.27 30.17
CA ASP A 667 36.72 -10.69 30.05
C ASP A 667 37.31 -10.83 28.63
N ASN A 668 36.80 -11.79 27.84
CA ASN A 668 37.19 -12.04 26.45
C ASN A 668 36.00 -11.79 25.51
N ILE A 669 35.22 -10.74 25.76
CA ILE A 669 34.02 -10.46 24.98
C ILE A 669 34.34 -10.22 23.50
N ASN A 670 33.48 -10.78 22.66
CA ASN A 670 33.44 -10.52 21.23
C ASN A 670 31.96 -10.41 20.81
N LEU A 671 31.72 -10.02 19.56
CA LEU A 671 30.36 -9.85 19.04
C LEU A 671 29.54 -11.15 19.12
N GLU A 672 30.17 -12.30 18.89
CA GLU A 672 29.52 -13.62 18.94
C GLU A 672 29.03 -13.96 20.36
N LEU A 673 29.85 -13.73 21.40
CA LEU A 673 29.49 -13.91 22.80
C LEU A 673 28.36 -12.95 23.21
N LEU A 674 28.41 -11.71 22.73
CA LEU A 674 27.40 -10.70 23.00
C LEU A 674 26.04 -11.11 22.41
N LEU A 675 26.03 -11.55 21.16
CA LEU A 675 24.84 -12.04 20.47
C LEU A 675 24.32 -13.36 21.08
N GLN A 676 25.21 -14.24 21.55
CA GLN A 676 24.81 -15.46 22.26
C GLN A 676 24.05 -15.13 23.56
N ALA A 677 24.53 -14.13 24.32
CA ALA A 677 23.84 -13.66 25.51
C ALA A 677 22.49 -13.00 25.16
N HIS A 678 22.47 -12.16 24.12
CA HIS A 678 21.28 -11.51 23.59
C HIS A 678 20.20 -12.51 23.17
N HIS A 679 20.53 -13.47 22.32
CA HIS A 679 19.62 -14.51 21.86
C HIS A 679 19.09 -15.35 23.02
N SER A 680 19.97 -15.78 23.94
CA SER A 680 19.54 -16.53 25.13
C SER A 680 18.49 -15.77 25.95
N LEU A 681 18.68 -14.45 26.15
CA LEU A 681 17.72 -13.60 26.83
C LEU A 681 16.41 -13.48 26.04
N LEU A 682 16.46 -13.17 24.75
CA LEU A 682 15.26 -13.05 23.93
C LEU A 682 14.43 -14.35 23.90
N LEU A 683 15.06 -15.52 23.85
CA LEU A 683 14.37 -16.82 23.94
C LEU A 683 13.70 -17.01 25.30
N ILE A 684 14.38 -16.66 26.40
CA ILE A 684 13.79 -16.67 27.75
C ILE A 684 12.56 -15.74 27.78
N GLY A 685 12.70 -14.49 27.34
CA GLY A 685 11.60 -13.52 27.34
C GLY A 685 10.43 -13.95 26.47
N THR A 686 10.69 -14.59 25.34
CA THR A 686 9.67 -15.11 24.41
C THR A 686 8.95 -16.33 24.97
N LEU A 687 9.66 -17.21 25.67
CA LEU A 687 9.07 -18.32 26.41
C LEU A 687 8.15 -17.78 27.51
N VAL A 688 8.61 -16.81 28.30
CA VAL A 688 7.81 -16.13 29.35
C VAL A 688 6.56 -15.48 28.75
N LYS A 689 6.70 -14.81 27.60
CA LYS A 689 5.58 -14.23 26.84
C LYS A 689 4.52 -15.29 26.49
N GLY A 690 4.93 -16.48 26.06
CA GLY A 690 4.01 -17.60 25.80
C GLY A 690 3.22 -18.04 27.03
N VAL A 691 3.82 -17.91 28.23
CA VAL A 691 3.21 -18.30 29.51
C VAL A 691 2.34 -17.18 30.12
N GLU A 692 2.33 -15.96 29.57
CA GLU A 692 1.47 -14.85 30.03
C GLU A 692 -0.02 -15.23 30.11
N GLY A 693 -0.49 -16.24 29.37
CA GLY A 693 -1.85 -16.76 29.43
C GLY A 693 -2.17 -17.67 30.63
N ILE A 694 -1.23 -17.90 31.54
CA ILE A 694 -1.42 -18.75 32.72
C ILE A 694 -2.52 -18.20 33.63
N ARG A 695 -3.32 -19.10 34.21
CA ARG A 695 -4.38 -18.75 35.16
C ARG A 695 -3.78 -18.56 36.56
N ALA A 696 -4.36 -17.68 37.37
CA ALA A 696 -3.85 -17.37 38.71
C ALA A 696 -3.77 -18.62 39.61
N ASN A 697 -4.71 -19.55 39.48
CA ASN A 697 -4.72 -20.80 40.24
C ASN A 697 -3.59 -21.78 39.86
N GLN A 698 -2.96 -21.61 38.68
CA GLN A 698 -1.83 -22.42 38.22
C GLN A 698 -0.46 -21.86 38.66
N LEU A 699 -0.43 -20.67 39.28
CA LEU A 699 0.78 -20.05 39.82
C LEU A 699 1.16 -20.68 41.16
N THR A 700 1.59 -21.95 41.13
CA THR A 700 2.08 -22.66 42.32
C THR A 700 3.40 -22.08 42.84
N ASP A 701 3.74 -22.33 44.11
CA ASP A 701 5.03 -21.92 44.70
C ASP A 701 6.23 -22.36 43.87
N LYS A 702 6.16 -23.57 43.26
CA LYS A 702 7.21 -24.07 42.36
C LYS A 702 7.33 -23.24 41.10
N PHE A 703 6.19 -22.84 40.52
CA PHE A 703 6.15 -22.00 39.33
C PHE A 703 6.68 -20.59 39.64
N VAL A 704 6.27 -20.01 40.78
CA VAL A 704 6.80 -18.73 41.27
C VAL A 704 8.32 -18.80 41.49
N GLY A 705 8.82 -19.91 42.04
CA GLY A 705 10.26 -20.16 42.17
C GLY A 705 11.02 -20.17 40.83
N ILE A 706 10.40 -20.63 39.74
CA ILE A 706 10.98 -20.52 38.39
C ILE A 706 11.02 -19.05 37.94
N LEU A 707 9.95 -18.28 38.16
CA LEU A 707 9.93 -16.85 37.81
C LEU A 707 11.03 -16.08 38.58
N GLU A 708 11.23 -16.42 39.85
CA GLU A 708 12.30 -15.86 40.66
C GLU A 708 13.67 -16.21 40.08
N GLN A 709 13.90 -17.49 39.75
CA GLN A 709 15.14 -17.93 39.11
C GLN A 709 15.41 -17.16 37.80
N ILE A 710 14.39 -17.00 36.94
CA ILE A 710 14.52 -16.23 35.69
C ILE A 710 14.92 -14.78 36.01
N SER A 711 14.23 -14.14 36.95
CA SER A 711 14.50 -12.74 37.32
C SER A 711 15.94 -12.54 37.85
N GLN A 712 16.42 -13.48 38.67
CA GLN A 712 17.79 -13.45 39.20
C GLN A 712 18.82 -13.57 38.08
N VAL A 713 18.64 -14.54 37.17
CA VAL A 713 19.55 -14.73 36.02
C VAL A 713 19.59 -13.47 35.16
N VAL A 714 18.43 -12.93 34.78
CA VAL A 714 18.34 -11.72 33.93
C VAL A 714 19.00 -10.51 34.59
N LEU A 715 18.79 -10.31 35.90
CA LEU A 715 19.39 -9.20 36.64
C LEU A 715 20.90 -9.35 36.82
N ILE A 716 21.41 -10.57 37.04
CA ILE A 716 22.86 -10.84 37.11
C ILE A 716 23.50 -10.59 35.74
N THR A 717 22.87 -11.03 34.66
CA THR A 717 23.34 -10.74 33.29
C THR A 717 23.36 -9.24 33.04
N LEU A 718 22.29 -8.51 33.37
CA LEU A 718 22.23 -7.06 33.20
C LEU A 718 23.32 -6.32 33.98
N GLU A 719 23.58 -6.74 35.22
CA GLU A 719 24.61 -6.14 36.08
C GLU A 719 26.02 -6.35 35.51
N LYS A 720 26.28 -7.49 34.86
CA LYS A 720 27.57 -7.80 34.24
C LYS A 720 27.75 -7.15 32.87
N PHE A 721 26.69 -7.05 32.08
CA PHE A 721 26.70 -6.50 30.72
C PHE A 721 26.15 -5.07 30.64
N ASP A 722 26.23 -4.29 31.73
CA ASP A 722 25.69 -2.91 31.79
C ASP A 722 26.27 -1.98 30.71
N ASP A 723 27.48 -2.26 30.23
CA ASP A 723 28.15 -1.47 29.19
C ASP A 723 27.71 -1.79 27.76
N TYR A 724 26.86 -2.81 27.52
CA TYR A 724 26.53 -3.28 26.16
C TYR A 724 25.05 -3.14 25.82
N ASN A 725 24.70 -2.25 24.89
CA ASN A 725 23.30 -1.90 24.57
C ASN A 725 22.40 -3.09 24.20
N VAL A 726 22.91 -3.99 23.36
CA VAL A 726 22.15 -5.14 22.85
C VAL A 726 21.69 -6.10 23.95
N VAL A 727 22.53 -6.32 24.97
CA VAL A 727 22.18 -7.19 26.11
C VAL A 727 21.24 -6.47 27.08
N ARG A 728 21.44 -5.17 27.31
CA ARG A 728 20.53 -4.37 28.14
C ARG A 728 19.10 -4.37 27.60
N GLU A 729 18.95 -4.19 26.30
CA GLU A 729 17.65 -4.20 25.64
C GLU A 729 16.95 -5.55 25.79
N ALA A 730 17.66 -6.66 25.58
CA ALA A 730 17.13 -8.00 25.78
C ALA A 730 16.76 -8.29 27.24
N CYS A 731 17.55 -7.84 28.21
CA CYS A 731 17.21 -7.91 29.63
C CYS A 731 15.93 -7.12 29.94
N SER A 732 15.80 -5.90 29.39
CA SER A 732 14.60 -5.07 29.55
C SER A 732 13.36 -5.77 29.00
N PHE A 733 13.47 -6.38 27.80
CA PHE A 733 12.40 -7.18 27.22
C PHE A 733 11.94 -8.30 28.15
N CYS A 734 12.88 -9.08 28.72
CA CYS A 734 12.56 -10.13 29.68
C CYS A 734 11.86 -9.60 30.94
N LEU A 735 12.35 -8.52 31.52
CA LEU A 735 11.80 -7.95 32.75
C LEU A 735 10.37 -7.43 32.57
N VAL A 736 10.06 -6.81 31.43
CA VAL A 736 8.69 -6.38 31.10
C VAL A 736 7.74 -7.58 31.03
N ARG A 737 8.17 -8.69 30.40
CA ARG A 737 7.36 -9.93 30.32
C ARG A 737 7.17 -10.60 31.69
N LEU A 738 8.22 -10.60 32.52
CA LEU A 738 8.13 -11.09 33.89
C LEU A 738 7.16 -10.25 34.73
N LEU A 739 7.20 -8.91 34.61
CA LEU A 739 6.30 -8.02 35.34
C LEU A 739 4.83 -8.34 35.06
N SER A 740 4.48 -8.65 33.80
CA SER A 740 3.12 -9.06 33.42
C SER A 740 2.63 -10.29 34.20
N LEU A 741 3.51 -11.27 34.46
CA LEU A 741 3.19 -12.46 35.26
C LEU A 741 3.19 -12.15 36.76
N LEU A 742 4.19 -11.43 37.25
CA LEU A 742 4.32 -11.10 38.68
C LEU A 742 3.17 -10.20 39.15
N SER A 743 2.62 -9.35 38.29
CA SER A 743 1.46 -8.51 38.58
C SER A 743 0.18 -9.30 38.89
N LYS A 744 0.12 -10.58 38.53
CA LYS A 744 -1.03 -11.47 38.81
C LYS A 744 -0.94 -12.17 40.16
N LEU A 745 0.20 -12.09 40.84
CA LEU A 745 0.40 -12.71 42.15
C LEU A 745 -0.31 -11.90 43.24
N ASP A 746 -0.83 -12.59 44.26
CA ASP A 746 -1.45 -11.96 45.42
C ASP A 746 -0.44 -11.12 46.24
N THR A 747 -0.95 -10.25 47.12
CA THR A 747 -0.18 -9.28 47.93
C THR A 747 1.00 -9.87 48.71
N GLU A 748 1.00 -11.16 49.01
CA GLU A 748 2.08 -11.86 49.73
C GLU A 748 3.41 -11.89 48.95
N HIS A 749 3.38 -11.81 47.62
CA HIS A 749 4.58 -11.84 46.76
C HIS A 749 5.07 -10.44 46.37
N SER A 750 4.52 -9.39 46.98
CA SER A 750 4.90 -7.99 46.72
C SER A 750 6.35 -7.67 47.08
N SER A 751 6.96 -8.42 48.02
CA SER A 751 8.37 -8.29 48.37
C SER A 751 9.30 -8.72 47.23
N MET A 752 8.99 -9.83 46.56
CA MET A 752 9.76 -10.32 45.41
C MET A 752 9.76 -9.30 44.27
N LEU A 753 8.58 -8.72 43.98
CA LEU A 753 8.47 -7.68 42.97
C LEU A 753 9.26 -6.42 43.37
N GLN A 754 9.21 -6.02 44.64
CA GLN A 754 9.96 -4.89 45.16
C GLN A 754 11.47 -5.12 44.99
N ASP A 755 11.97 -6.31 45.31
CA ASP A 755 13.40 -6.65 45.22
C ASP A 755 13.89 -6.61 43.76
N ILE A 756 13.12 -7.21 42.84
CA ILE A 756 13.40 -7.21 41.40
C ILE A 756 13.42 -5.76 40.86
N SER A 757 12.38 -4.99 41.19
CA SER A 757 12.23 -3.61 40.73
C SER A 757 13.33 -2.71 41.29
N SER A 758 13.63 -2.83 42.58
CA SER A 758 14.69 -2.08 43.27
C SER A 758 16.05 -2.33 42.64
N LYS A 759 16.39 -3.60 42.37
CA LYS A 759 17.66 -3.95 41.71
C LYS A 759 17.72 -3.40 40.28
N TYR A 760 16.65 -3.56 39.49
CA TYR A 760 16.60 -3.04 38.12
C TYR A 760 16.70 -1.51 38.06
N PHE A 761 15.98 -0.81 38.93
CA PHE A 761 16.05 0.65 39.06
C PHE A 761 17.45 1.10 39.45
N THR A 762 18.09 0.43 40.41
CA THR A 762 19.44 0.76 40.84
C THR A 762 20.46 0.62 39.71
N ILE A 763 20.44 -0.51 38.98
CA ILE A 763 21.35 -0.73 37.84
C ILE A 763 21.13 0.33 36.76
N THR A 764 19.87 0.57 36.38
CA THR A 764 19.52 1.54 35.33
C THR A 764 19.83 2.97 35.71
N MET A 765 19.55 3.37 36.95
CA MET A 765 19.83 4.72 37.43
C MET A 765 21.33 4.98 37.61
N ASN A 766 22.11 3.98 38.02
CA ASN A 766 23.57 4.10 38.11
C ASN A 766 24.21 4.21 36.71
N GLY A 767 23.75 3.40 35.76
CA GLY A 767 24.22 3.40 34.36
C GLY A 767 23.49 4.35 33.42
N PHE A 768 22.72 5.33 33.94
CA PHE A 768 21.77 6.14 33.14
C PHE A 768 22.42 6.87 31.96
N GLU A 769 23.65 7.37 32.14
CA GLU A 769 24.39 8.11 31.10
C GLU A 769 24.81 7.23 29.92
N LYS A 770 24.85 5.90 30.11
CA LYS A 770 25.17 4.91 29.07
C LYS A 770 23.95 4.51 28.26
N ARG A 771 22.74 4.97 28.64
CA ARG A 771 21.47 4.54 28.05
C ARG A 771 21.16 5.35 26.79
N LYS A 772 20.60 4.67 25.79
CA LYS A 772 20.06 5.29 24.59
C LYS A 772 18.64 5.81 24.82
N MET A 773 18.19 6.74 23.98
CA MET A 773 16.82 7.30 24.06
C MET A 773 15.71 6.24 24.05
N PRO A 774 15.76 5.19 23.21
CA PRO A 774 14.74 4.13 23.25
C PRO A 774 14.77 3.33 24.56
N GLU A 775 15.96 3.09 25.12
CA GLU A 775 16.12 2.40 26.41
C GLU A 775 15.51 3.22 27.56
N VAL A 776 15.71 4.54 27.56
CA VAL A 776 15.09 5.44 28.56
C VAL A 776 13.58 5.44 28.42
N SER A 777 13.06 5.48 27.18
CA SER A 777 11.61 5.43 26.93
C SER A 777 11.00 4.11 27.39
N ASN A 778 11.67 2.98 27.13
CA ASN A 778 11.25 1.66 27.61
C ASN A 778 11.28 1.57 29.14
N PHE A 779 12.29 2.16 29.78
CA PHE A 779 12.37 2.22 31.23
C PHE A 779 11.22 3.03 31.84
N LEU A 780 10.89 4.19 31.26
CA LEU A 780 9.73 4.99 31.68
C LEU A 780 8.42 4.20 31.57
N ASN A 781 8.21 3.49 30.45
CA ASN A 781 7.05 2.64 30.25
C ASN A 781 6.98 1.49 31.27
N PHE A 782 8.13 0.90 31.63
CA PHE A 782 8.20 -0.13 32.67
C PHE A 782 7.80 0.41 34.05
N VAL A 783 8.29 1.60 34.43
CA VAL A 783 7.91 2.23 35.71
C VAL A 783 6.41 2.59 35.71
N SER A 784 5.87 3.08 34.60
CA SER A 784 4.41 3.30 34.43
C SER A 784 3.59 2.03 34.64
N GLN A 785 4.04 0.87 34.14
CA GLN A 785 3.35 -0.39 34.41
C GLN A 785 3.37 -0.74 35.91
N ILE A 786 4.47 -0.45 36.62
CA ILE A 786 4.54 -0.65 38.08
C ILE A 786 3.56 0.27 38.81
N PHE A 787 3.40 1.53 38.38
CA PHE A 787 2.37 2.43 38.92
C PHE A 787 0.97 1.80 38.82
N HIS A 788 0.57 1.39 37.62
CA HIS A 788 -0.75 0.83 37.34
C HIS A 788 -1.04 -0.46 38.14
N PHE A 789 -0.11 -1.42 38.14
CA PHE A 789 -0.35 -2.74 38.73
C PHE A 789 -0.06 -2.80 40.23
N CYS A 790 0.93 -2.05 40.70
CA CYS A 790 1.58 -2.29 41.98
C CYS A 790 1.68 -1.05 42.88
N GLY A 791 1.22 0.11 42.40
CA GLY A 791 1.28 1.37 43.15
C GLY A 791 0.57 1.34 44.51
N LYS A 792 -0.41 0.44 44.70
CA LYS A 792 -1.17 0.28 45.95
C LYS A 792 -0.42 -0.43 47.07
N SER A 793 0.71 -1.07 46.77
CA SER A 793 1.53 -1.75 47.77
C SER A 793 2.46 -0.75 48.48
N GLU A 794 2.40 -0.66 49.81
CA GLU A 794 3.17 0.31 50.59
C GLU A 794 4.70 0.24 50.35
N PRO A 795 5.34 -0.94 50.31
CA PRO A 795 6.76 -1.03 49.97
C PRO A 795 7.10 -0.55 48.56
N VAL A 796 6.22 -0.80 47.58
CA VAL A 796 6.42 -0.37 46.18
C VAL A 796 6.18 1.14 46.05
N TYR A 797 5.18 1.68 46.74
CA TYR A 797 4.95 3.12 46.84
C TYR A 797 6.18 3.86 47.38
N GLY A 798 6.78 3.35 48.47
CA GLY A 798 8.01 3.91 49.03
C GLY A 798 9.19 3.90 48.04
N LEU A 799 9.35 2.81 47.29
CA LEU A 799 10.36 2.70 46.24
C LEU A 799 10.14 3.74 45.13
N LEU A 800 8.92 3.83 44.58
CA LEU A 800 8.56 4.81 43.54
C LEU A 800 8.75 6.24 44.03
N ALA A 801 8.38 6.52 45.29
CA ALA A 801 8.50 7.85 45.89
C ALA A 801 9.96 8.30 45.98
N SER A 802 10.89 7.36 46.22
CA SER A 802 12.33 7.63 46.23
C SER A 802 12.94 7.78 44.83
N LEU A 803 12.35 7.14 43.81
CA LEU A 803 12.83 7.14 42.43
C LEU A 803 12.39 8.39 41.64
N LEU A 804 11.18 8.89 41.89
CA LEU A 804 10.50 9.85 41.02
C LEU A 804 11.34 11.12 40.73
N ALA A 805 11.75 11.86 41.77
CA ALA A 805 12.50 13.09 41.57
C ALA A 805 13.88 12.87 40.91
N PRO A 806 14.71 11.90 41.34
CA PRO A 806 15.94 11.55 40.63
C PRO A 806 15.74 11.20 39.15
N LEU A 807 14.69 10.43 38.83
CA LEU A 807 14.37 10.03 37.47
C LEU A 807 13.96 11.22 36.60
N VAL A 808 13.03 12.05 37.10
CA VAL A 808 12.60 13.29 36.42
C VAL A 808 13.79 14.18 36.12
N HIS A 809 14.68 14.41 37.09
CA HIS A 809 15.84 15.27 36.90
C HIS A 809 16.79 14.72 35.83
N LYS A 810 17.10 13.42 35.85
CA LYS A 810 17.98 12.80 34.84
C LYS A 810 17.36 12.81 33.44
N VAL A 811 16.07 12.51 33.31
CA VAL A 811 15.38 12.49 32.00
C VAL A 811 15.32 13.91 31.41
N VAL A 812 14.99 14.92 32.22
CA VAL A 812 14.97 16.31 31.74
C VAL A 812 16.36 16.78 31.31
N ALA A 813 17.39 16.47 32.09
CA ALA A 813 18.78 16.78 31.71
C ALA A 813 19.18 16.10 30.40
N PHE A 814 18.80 14.83 30.23
CA PHE A 814 19.07 14.06 29.03
C PHE A 814 18.35 14.62 27.79
N ILE A 815 17.05 14.95 27.91
CA ILE A 815 16.28 15.60 26.84
C ILE A 815 16.93 16.93 26.43
N ASN A 816 17.34 17.77 27.39
CA ASN A 816 17.95 19.06 27.10
C ASN A 816 19.29 18.88 26.36
N GLN A 817 20.16 18.00 26.85
CA GLN A 817 21.45 17.71 26.19
C GLN A 817 21.24 17.16 24.78
N SER A 818 20.26 16.29 24.58
CA SER A 818 19.97 15.74 23.26
C SER A 818 19.35 16.77 22.31
N THR A 819 18.53 17.69 22.82
CA THR A 819 17.92 18.78 22.03
C THR A 819 18.99 19.76 21.53
N GLU A 820 20.02 20.03 22.34
CA GLU A 820 21.16 20.88 21.95
C GLU A 820 22.03 20.25 20.85
N ASN A 821 22.04 18.91 20.75
CA ASN A 821 22.91 18.15 19.85
C ASN A 821 22.15 17.55 18.63
N ILE A 822 20.99 18.10 18.26
CA ILE A 822 20.25 17.63 17.08
C ILE A 822 21.09 17.89 15.81
N GLY A 823 21.57 16.81 15.19
CA GLY A 823 22.39 16.86 13.97
C GLY A 823 21.64 16.47 12.70
N ASP A 824 20.54 15.73 12.82
CA ASP A 824 19.75 15.19 11.72
C ASP A 824 18.26 15.04 12.08
N ASP A 825 17.44 14.70 11.09
CA ASP A 825 15.99 14.53 11.28
C ASP A 825 15.63 13.28 12.11
N ILE A 826 16.51 12.27 12.13
CA ILE A 826 16.30 11.03 12.89
C ILE A 826 16.43 11.32 14.39
N THR A 827 17.53 11.95 14.82
CA THR A 827 17.74 12.36 16.21
C THR A 827 16.64 13.30 16.69
N LYS A 828 16.18 14.21 15.83
CA LYS A 828 15.02 15.09 16.14
C LYS A 828 13.76 14.29 16.44
N ARG A 829 13.47 13.24 15.65
CA ARG A 829 12.31 12.37 15.87
C ARG A 829 12.45 11.56 17.17
N ASP A 830 13.63 11.05 17.45
CA ASP A 830 13.88 10.23 18.64
C ASP A 830 13.79 11.08 19.93
N VAL A 831 14.26 12.33 19.91
CA VAL A 831 14.04 13.31 21.00
C VAL A 831 12.54 13.55 21.21
N LEU A 832 11.77 13.74 20.14
CA LEU A 832 10.32 13.94 20.22
C LEU A 832 9.61 12.71 20.82
N GLU A 833 10.01 11.50 20.44
CA GLU A 833 9.49 10.25 21.00
C GLU A 833 9.80 10.11 22.49
N LEU A 834 11.02 10.45 22.91
CA LEU A 834 11.41 10.46 24.31
C LEU A 834 10.61 11.49 25.11
N GLN A 835 10.45 12.72 24.60
CA GLN A 835 9.64 13.76 25.24
C GLN A 835 8.19 13.30 25.43
N ARG A 836 7.58 12.70 24.41
CA ARG A 836 6.21 12.16 24.50
C ARG A 836 6.12 10.99 25.48
N SER A 837 7.09 10.08 25.48
CA SER A 837 7.13 8.96 26.42
C SER A 837 7.28 9.44 27.86
N PHE A 838 8.10 10.46 28.09
CA PHE A 838 8.23 11.10 29.40
C PHE A 838 6.92 11.75 29.87
N ILE A 839 6.23 12.49 29.00
CA ILE A 839 4.93 13.07 29.34
C ILE A 839 3.89 11.99 29.62
N SER A 840 3.85 10.93 28.79
CA SER A 840 2.95 9.78 29.02
C SER A 840 3.22 9.10 30.37
N PHE A 841 4.49 9.00 30.77
CA PHE A 841 4.88 8.51 32.08
C PHE A 841 4.34 9.40 33.21
N LEU A 842 4.48 10.72 33.09
CA LEU A 842 3.95 11.67 34.07
C LEU A 842 2.42 11.56 34.18
N THR A 843 1.73 11.48 33.03
CA THR A 843 0.27 11.36 32.99
C THR A 843 -0.22 10.06 33.61
N SER A 844 0.57 8.98 33.52
CA SER A 844 0.23 7.70 34.14
C SER A 844 0.12 7.79 35.66
N VAL A 845 0.90 8.67 36.30
CA VAL A 845 0.83 8.90 37.75
C VAL A 845 -0.56 9.38 38.17
N SER A 846 -1.13 10.35 37.44
CA SER A 846 -2.47 10.85 37.71
C SER A 846 -3.56 9.88 37.27
N SER A 847 -3.42 9.20 36.12
CA SER A 847 -4.43 8.24 35.66
C SER A 847 -4.60 7.06 36.60
N ASP A 848 -3.51 6.62 37.24
CA ASP A 848 -3.50 5.51 38.18
C ASP A 848 -3.83 5.93 39.62
N ASN A 849 -4.15 7.22 39.85
CA ASN A 849 -4.50 7.82 41.15
C ASN A 849 -3.34 7.76 42.17
N MET A 850 -2.14 8.13 41.73
CA MET A 850 -0.91 8.10 42.54
C MET A 850 -0.34 9.50 42.78
N ASP A 851 -1.15 10.55 42.65
CA ASP A 851 -0.71 11.94 42.75
C ASP A 851 -0.11 12.31 44.12
N SER A 852 -0.42 11.57 45.20
CA SER A 852 0.19 11.74 46.52
C SER A 852 1.71 11.66 46.50
N ILE A 853 2.28 10.95 45.52
CA ILE A 853 3.72 10.77 45.36
C ILE A 853 4.45 12.09 45.09
N TRP A 854 3.78 13.04 44.45
CA TRP A 854 4.36 14.35 44.13
C TRP A 854 4.55 15.22 45.37
N ILE A 855 3.69 15.05 46.38
CA ILE A 855 3.63 15.90 47.57
C ILE A 855 4.16 15.22 48.84
N VAL A 856 4.66 14.00 48.73
CA VAL A 856 5.12 13.18 49.87
C VAL A 856 6.35 13.75 50.59
N ASN A 857 7.24 14.44 49.86
CA ASN A 857 8.45 15.06 50.39
C ASN A 857 8.82 16.31 49.58
N ASP A 858 9.69 17.16 50.14
CA ASP A 858 10.08 18.43 49.49
C ASP A 858 10.82 18.20 48.16
N THR A 859 11.60 17.12 48.03
CA THR A 859 12.31 16.78 46.80
C THR A 859 11.35 16.53 45.62
N ASN A 860 10.28 15.79 45.86
CA ASN A 860 9.25 15.50 44.86
C ASN A 860 8.40 16.74 44.57
N LYS A 861 8.12 17.60 45.57
CA LYS A 861 7.47 18.89 45.34
C LYS A 861 8.30 19.80 44.43
N HIS A 862 9.61 19.82 44.60
CA HIS A 862 10.52 20.57 43.71
C HIS A 862 10.53 19.99 42.30
N ALA A 863 10.54 18.67 42.16
CA ALA A 863 10.43 18.00 40.85
C ALA A 863 9.10 18.32 40.16
N LEU A 864 7.99 18.34 40.89
CA LEU A 864 6.67 18.74 40.37
C LEU A 864 6.69 20.16 39.79
N ILE A 865 7.31 21.12 40.50
CA ILE A 865 7.44 22.50 39.98
C ILE A 865 8.23 22.52 38.66
N ALA A 866 9.32 21.73 38.56
CA ALA A 866 10.09 21.64 37.33
C ALA A 866 9.27 21.03 36.17
N VAL A 867 8.48 19.98 36.45
CA VAL A 867 7.58 19.35 35.47
C VAL A 867 6.52 20.33 35.00
N ILE A 868 5.84 21.04 35.91
CA ILE A 868 4.83 22.04 35.55
C ILE A 868 5.44 23.10 34.62
N ASN A 869 6.59 23.66 35.00
CA ASN A 869 7.27 24.68 34.18
C ASN A 869 7.67 24.14 32.79
N LEU A 870 8.09 22.88 32.70
CA LEU A 870 8.41 22.23 31.42
C LEU A 870 7.17 22.03 30.55
N MET A 871 6.03 21.61 31.13
CA MET A 871 4.79 21.46 30.36
C MET A 871 4.26 22.81 29.87
N LEU A 872 4.37 23.84 30.70
CA LEU A 872 4.04 25.22 30.32
C LEU A 872 4.95 25.71 29.18
N SER A 873 6.26 25.46 29.24
CA SER A 873 7.18 25.87 28.17
C SER A 873 6.93 25.14 26.86
N TYR A 874 6.72 23.82 26.88
CA TYR A 874 6.36 23.05 25.69
C TYR A 874 5.07 23.53 25.05
N SER A 875 4.07 23.89 25.87
CA SER A 875 2.79 24.42 25.41
C SER A 875 2.93 25.83 24.80
N CYS A 876 3.72 26.71 25.41
CA CYS A 876 3.94 28.08 24.93
C CYS A 876 4.76 28.16 23.64
N SER A 877 5.75 27.27 23.45
CA SER A 877 6.59 27.20 22.25
C SER A 877 5.93 26.44 21.10
N TYR A 878 4.62 26.62 20.88
CA TYR A 878 3.83 25.86 19.90
C TYR A 878 4.22 26.07 18.43
N LEU A 879 4.99 27.12 18.12
CA LEU A 879 5.52 27.38 16.78
C LEU A 879 6.83 26.62 16.51
N GLU A 880 7.58 26.29 17.56
CA GLU A 880 8.88 25.62 17.48
C GLU A 880 8.73 24.11 17.72
N ASN A 881 7.76 23.73 18.53
CA ASN A 881 7.46 22.35 18.90
C ASN A 881 6.46 21.68 17.95
N ASP A 882 6.56 20.35 17.85
CA ASP A 882 5.57 19.54 17.15
C ASP A 882 4.20 19.61 17.85
N ILE A 883 3.12 19.66 17.07
CA ILE A 883 1.74 19.75 17.57
C ILE A 883 1.41 18.59 18.52
N SER A 884 1.95 17.40 18.27
CA SER A 884 1.75 16.23 19.12
C SER A 884 2.39 16.39 20.50
N LEU A 885 3.52 17.08 20.61
CA LEU A 885 4.17 17.40 21.88
C LEU A 885 3.37 18.43 22.68
N VAL A 886 2.93 19.51 22.02
CA VAL A 886 2.08 20.55 22.64
C VAL A 886 0.81 19.92 23.20
N LYS A 887 0.17 19.03 22.43
CA LYS A 887 -1.02 18.31 22.87
C LYS A 887 -0.75 17.43 24.09
N ALA A 888 0.37 16.69 24.09
CA ALA A 888 0.75 15.85 25.23
C ALA A 888 0.98 16.70 26.49
N ALA A 889 1.70 17.81 26.38
CA ALA A 889 1.96 18.72 27.51
C ALA A 889 0.67 19.31 28.09
N LEU A 890 -0.30 19.70 27.24
CA LEU A 890 -1.62 20.14 27.70
C LEU A 890 -2.39 19.01 28.40
N THR A 891 -2.27 17.78 27.93
CA THR A 891 -2.90 16.61 28.56
C THR A 891 -2.37 16.39 29.97
N GLU A 892 -1.07 16.55 30.18
CA GLU A 892 -0.46 16.47 31.51
C GLU A 892 -0.92 17.61 32.43
N LEU A 893 -0.98 18.85 31.92
CA LEU A 893 -1.52 19.98 32.69
C LEU A 893 -2.99 19.74 33.08
N ILE A 894 -3.80 19.10 32.22
CA ILE A 894 -5.16 18.69 32.55
C ILE A 894 -5.15 17.69 33.71
N ALA A 895 -4.29 16.67 33.66
CA ALA A 895 -4.18 15.66 34.71
C ALA A 895 -3.83 16.30 36.05
N LEU A 896 -2.78 17.11 36.09
CA LEU A 896 -2.31 17.81 37.30
C LEU A 896 -3.35 18.79 37.86
N ASN A 897 -4.04 19.56 37.03
CA ASN A 897 -5.08 20.48 37.51
C ASN A 897 -6.30 19.73 38.08
N ASN A 898 -6.62 18.57 37.52
CA ASN A 898 -7.70 17.73 38.01
C ASN A 898 -7.37 17.09 39.37
N SER A 899 -6.11 16.67 39.56
CA SER A 899 -5.69 15.96 40.76
C SER A 899 -5.18 16.86 41.89
N LEU A 900 -4.34 17.84 41.58
CA LEU A 900 -3.58 18.65 42.53
C LEU A 900 -3.94 20.15 42.49
N GLY A 901 -4.91 20.56 41.66
CA GLY A 901 -5.26 21.97 41.49
C GLY A 901 -5.72 22.69 42.78
N THR A 902 -6.18 21.95 43.80
CA THR A 902 -6.54 22.53 45.11
C THR A 902 -5.36 22.71 46.07
N GLY A 903 -4.16 22.27 45.67
CA GLY A 903 -3.01 22.10 46.56
C GLY A 903 -3.02 20.79 47.36
N GLN A 904 -4.15 20.10 47.43
CA GLN A 904 -4.26 18.75 48.01
C GLN A 904 -4.67 17.74 46.93
N VAL A 905 -4.32 16.47 47.15
CA VAL A 905 -4.74 15.38 46.25
C VAL A 905 -6.26 15.23 46.33
N TRP A 906 -6.93 15.40 45.20
CA TRP A 906 -8.39 15.31 45.13
C TRP A 906 -8.91 13.89 44.96
N HIS A 907 -8.18 13.02 44.27
CA HIS A 907 -8.62 11.65 43.96
C HIS A 907 -8.84 10.82 45.23
N LYS A 908 -10.09 10.43 45.49
CA LYS A 908 -10.46 9.56 46.63
C LYS A 908 -9.90 8.14 46.53
N ASN A 909 -9.47 7.75 45.32
CA ASN A 909 -8.94 6.42 45.03
C ASN A 909 -7.44 6.31 45.29
N ASP A 910 -6.77 7.42 45.59
CA ASP A 910 -5.36 7.42 46.01
C ASP A 910 -5.27 6.90 47.45
N THR A 911 -4.67 5.72 47.62
CA THR A 911 -4.58 5.01 48.90
C THR A 911 -3.58 5.64 49.87
N PHE A 912 -2.63 6.45 49.39
CA PHE A 912 -1.55 7.06 50.19
C PHE A 912 -1.75 8.57 50.38
N LYS A 913 -2.91 9.09 50.00
CA LYS A 913 -3.32 10.46 50.26
C LYS A 913 -3.21 10.80 51.75
N ASN A 914 -2.53 11.91 52.03
CA ASN A 914 -2.42 12.51 53.36
C ASN A 914 -2.75 14.01 53.27
N ASP A 915 -3.87 14.42 53.88
CA ASP A 915 -4.36 15.81 53.82
C ASP A 915 -3.40 16.83 54.47
N ASN A 916 -2.44 16.37 55.28
CA ASN A 916 -1.40 17.23 55.85
C ASN A 916 -0.32 17.62 54.83
N ASN A 917 -0.20 16.86 53.73
CA ASN A 917 0.70 17.20 52.64
C ASN A 917 -0.04 18.17 51.71
N VAL A 918 0.48 19.38 51.58
CA VAL A 918 -0.10 20.43 50.75
C VAL A 918 0.96 20.92 49.76
N PHE A 919 0.57 21.14 48.51
CA PHE A 919 1.34 21.88 47.53
C PHE A 919 0.96 23.36 47.61
N GLU A 920 1.73 24.13 48.38
CA GLU A 920 1.41 25.50 48.78
C GLU A 920 1.34 26.48 47.61
N LYS A 921 1.90 26.13 46.45
CA LYS A 921 1.98 26.97 45.25
C LYS A 921 1.02 26.56 44.13
N ALA A 922 0.03 25.71 44.41
CA ALA A 922 -0.90 25.21 43.40
C ALA A 922 -1.66 26.32 42.66
N ASP A 923 -2.22 27.30 43.40
CA ASP A 923 -3.02 28.38 42.83
C ASP A 923 -2.23 29.28 41.86
N GLU A 924 -0.96 29.56 42.19
CA GLU A 924 -0.08 30.44 41.40
C GLU A 924 0.61 29.67 40.26
N ILE A 925 1.34 28.60 40.60
CA ILE A 925 2.25 27.91 39.66
C ILE A 925 1.48 26.97 38.72
N LEU A 926 0.44 26.29 39.21
CA LEU A 926 -0.30 25.31 38.42
C LEU A 926 -1.55 25.94 37.79
N VAL A 927 -2.53 26.34 38.61
CA VAL A 927 -3.84 26.81 38.15
C VAL A 927 -3.72 28.12 37.36
N GLY A 928 -3.09 29.14 37.95
CA GLY A 928 -2.92 30.44 37.31
C GLY A 928 -2.15 30.37 35.99
N ASN A 929 -0.96 29.76 36.00
CA ASN A 929 -0.14 29.64 34.79
C ASN A 929 -0.76 28.75 33.71
N SER A 930 -1.45 27.66 34.08
CA SER A 930 -2.16 26.82 33.10
C SER A 930 -3.22 27.61 32.36
N PHE A 931 -3.97 28.47 33.07
CA PHE A 931 -4.96 29.34 32.43
C PHE A 931 -4.31 30.41 31.55
N LEU A 932 -3.16 30.97 31.95
CA LEU A 932 -2.39 31.89 31.10
C LEU A 932 -1.95 31.22 29.80
N VAL A 933 -1.47 29.97 29.85
CA VAL A 933 -1.14 29.19 28.64
C VAL A 933 -2.37 28.98 27.75
N CYS A 934 -3.53 28.69 28.34
CA CYS A 934 -4.78 28.60 27.58
C CYS A 934 -5.09 29.91 26.83
N ILE A 935 -4.82 31.07 27.43
CA ILE A 935 -5.01 32.38 26.79
C ILE A 935 -3.98 32.61 25.67
N GLU A 936 -2.71 32.28 25.89
CA GLU A 936 -1.66 32.40 24.86
C GLU A 936 -1.98 31.53 23.63
N LEU A 937 -2.47 30.31 23.84
CA LEU A 937 -2.87 29.36 22.80
C LEU A 937 -4.25 29.63 22.17
N THR A 938 -4.92 30.72 22.54
CA THR A 938 -6.24 31.08 22.01
C THR A 938 -6.31 32.54 21.58
N PHE A 939 -6.36 33.46 22.53
CA PHE A 939 -6.60 34.89 22.29
C PHE A 939 -5.34 35.65 21.89
N LYS A 940 -4.14 35.17 22.24
CA LYS A 940 -2.85 35.83 21.93
C LYS A 940 -1.99 35.10 20.90
N ILE A 941 -2.58 34.18 20.12
CA ILE A 941 -1.88 33.49 19.03
C ILE A 941 -1.28 34.51 18.05
N ARG A 942 0.03 34.39 17.80
CA ARG A 942 0.77 35.32 16.92
C ARG A 942 0.48 35.10 15.43
N ASP A 943 0.37 33.85 15.00
CA ASP A 943 0.03 33.48 13.62
C ASP A 943 -1.39 32.90 13.53
N LYS A 944 -2.33 33.73 13.07
CA LYS A 944 -3.73 33.33 12.88
C LYS A 944 -3.93 32.29 11.77
N HIS A 945 -2.95 32.04 10.90
CA HIS A 945 -3.06 30.98 9.88
C HIS A 945 -3.12 29.58 10.50
N VAL A 946 -2.50 29.37 11.66
CA VAL A 946 -2.52 28.10 12.39
C VAL A 946 -3.96 27.70 12.79
N LEU A 947 -4.85 28.68 13.01
CA LEU A 947 -6.28 28.42 13.27
C LEU A 947 -7.03 27.84 12.06
N LYS A 948 -6.47 27.93 10.85
CA LYS A 948 -7.02 27.29 9.64
C LYS A 948 -6.64 25.81 9.54
N ASP A 949 -5.59 25.38 10.22
CA ASP A 949 -5.18 23.98 10.26
C ASP A 949 -6.16 23.14 11.09
N ALA A 950 -6.64 22.05 10.49
CA ALA A 950 -7.52 21.10 11.16
C ALA A 950 -6.82 20.35 12.30
N GLN A 951 -5.51 20.09 12.19
CA GLN A 951 -4.75 19.40 13.22
C GLN A 951 -4.60 20.26 14.47
N PHE A 952 -4.24 21.54 14.32
CA PHE A 952 -4.19 22.46 15.46
C PHE A 952 -5.56 22.65 16.13
N ARG A 953 -6.63 22.85 15.34
CA ARG A 953 -8.00 23.01 15.90
C ARG A 953 -8.49 21.78 16.65
N ASN A 954 -8.35 20.60 16.05
CA ASN A 954 -8.86 19.35 16.64
C ASN A 954 -7.91 18.76 17.69
N GLY A 955 -6.63 19.11 17.62
CA GLY A 955 -5.58 18.60 18.50
C GLY A 955 -5.29 19.50 19.70
N VAL A 956 -5.01 20.80 19.49
CA VAL A 956 -4.55 21.72 20.55
C VAL A 956 -5.71 22.46 21.19
N LEU A 957 -6.55 23.16 20.40
CA LEU A 957 -7.65 23.97 20.96
C LEU A 957 -8.69 23.15 21.73
N LEU A 958 -8.87 21.88 21.34
CA LEU A 958 -9.74 20.96 22.05
C LEU A 958 -9.19 20.63 23.44
N GLU A 959 -7.88 20.37 23.58
CA GLU A 959 -7.25 20.17 24.89
C GLU A 959 -7.22 21.47 25.69
N VAL A 960 -7.02 22.64 25.06
CA VAL A 960 -7.14 23.94 25.74
C VAL A 960 -8.53 24.12 26.36
N THR A 961 -9.58 23.76 25.61
CA THR A 961 -10.96 23.79 26.12
C THR A 961 -11.15 22.88 27.33
N ARG A 962 -10.58 21.67 27.28
CA ARG A 962 -10.64 20.72 28.39
C ARG A 962 -9.87 21.22 29.61
N LEU A 963 -8.69 21.80 29.41
CA LEU A 963 -7.89 22.41 30.47
C LEU A 963 -8.62 23.57 31.16
N MET A 964 -9.17 24.51 30.37
CA MET A 964 -10.00 25.59 30.91
C MET A 964 -11.17 25.02 31.74
N ARG A 965 -11.83 23.97 31.25
CA ARG A 965 -12.93 23.35 31.99
C ARG A 965 -12.44 22.72 33.29
N THR A 966 -11.39 21.91 33.24
CA THR A 966 -10.80 21.27 34.43
C THR A 966 -10.46 22.31 35.50
N ILE A 967 -9.89 23.45 35.12
CA ILE A 967 -9.59 24.57 36.04
C ILE A 967 -10.87 25.15 36.66
N SER A 968 -11.94 25.32 35.87
CA SER A 968 -13.22 25.83 36.40
C SER A 968 -13.91 24.87 37.39
N PHE A 969 -13.53 23.59 37.38
CA PHE A 969 -14.04 22.53 38.26
C PHE A 969 -12.97 22.02 39.23
N THR A 970 -11.87 22.74 39.47
CA THR A 970 -10.80 22.31 40.39
C THR A 970 -11.37 21.93 41.76
N GLY A 971 -11.03 20.72 42.23
CA GLY A 971 -11.55 20.17 43.50
C GLY A 971 -13.01 19.71 43.44
N ASN A 972 -13.60 19.57 42.25
CA ASN A 972 -14.93 19.04 42.01
C ASN A 972 -14.89 18.02 40.86
N TYR A 973 -16.00 17.31 40.63
CA TYR A 973 -16.12 16.40 39.50
C TYR A 973 -16.24 17.18 38.18
N VAL A 974 -15.35 16.92 37.22
CA VAL A 974 -15.41 17.50 35.87
C VAL A 974 -16.44 16.72 35.04
N PRO A 975 -17.50 17.37 34.51
CA PRO A 975 -18.55 16.67 33.79
C PRO A 975 -18.07 16.13 32.44
N ASP A 976 -18.40 14.87 32.13
CA ASP A 976 -18.06 14.24 30.85
C ASP A 976 -19.02 14.68 29.71
N ALA A 977 -18.64 14.40 28.46
CA ALA A 977 -19.42 14.81 27.30
C ALA A 977 -20.84 14.19 27.26
N ASN A 978 -21.04 13.03 27.86
CA ASN A 978 -22.34 12.36 27.92
C ASN A 978 -23.25 12.98 28.99
N THR A 979 -22.68 13.38 30.12
CA THR A 979 -23.34 14.09 31.22
C THR A 979 -23.81 15.46 30.72
N LEU A 980 -22.93 16.22 30.06
CA LEU A 980 -23.28 17.50 29.43
C LEU A 980 -24.37 17.35 28.36
N ARG A 981 -24.37 16.25 27.58
CA ARG A 981 -25.44 15.98 26.60
C ARG A 981 -26.77 15.64 27.26
N ARG A 982 -26.76 14.85 28.34
CA ARG A 982 -27.95 14.49 29.12
C ARG A 982 -28.55 15.71 29.81
N GLU A 983 -27.72 16.57 30.41
CA GLU A 983 -28.18 17.81 31.05
C GLU A 983 -28.77 18.78 30.02
N ASN A 984 -28.11 18.95 28.86
CA ASN A 984 -28.66 19.74 27.75
C ASN A 984 -29.97 19.16 27.18
N ALA A 985 -30.14 17.84 27.22
CA ALA A 985 -31.39 17.17 26.83
C ALA A 985 -32.50 17.35 27.89
N LYS A 986 -32.17 17.30 29.19
CA LYS A 986 -33.08 17.60 30.30
C LYS A 986 -33.61 19.04 30.24
N THR A 987 -32.79 20.02 29.83
CA THR A 987 -33.26 21.39 29.59
C THR A 987 -34.16 21.56 28.36
N LYS A 988 -34.21 20.56 27.45
CA LYS A 988 -35.08 20.57 26.25
C LYS A 988 -36.32 19.68 26.37
N GLY A 989 -36.38 18.75 27.33
CA GLY A 989 -37.53 17.91 27.61
C GLY A 989 -37.93 18.01 29.09
N ALA A 990 -39.02 18.73 29.37
CA ALA A 990 -39.64 18.70 30.68
C ALA A 990 -40.27 17.32 30.93
N ASN A 991 -40.11 16.83 32.17
CA ASN A 991 -40.63 15.60 32.78
C ASN A 991 -39.82 14.32 32.54
N GLU A 992 -38.94 14.01 33.49
CA GLU A 992 -38.90 12.67 34.10
C GLU A 992 -38.25 12.74 35.49
N GLN A 993 -38.97 12.22 36.50
CA GLN A 993 -38.50 12.04 37.86
C GLN A 993 -37.34 11.04 37.87
N THR A 994 -36.19 11.41 38.43
CA THR A 994 -35.09 10.48 38.70
C THR A 994 -34.81 10.43 40.19
N ASN A 995 -34.82 9.19 40.71
CA ASN A 995 -34.36 8.83 42.05
C ASN A 995 -32.88 9.20 42.20
N GLY A 996 -32.54 9.68 43.39
CA GLY A 996 -31.25 10.31 43.71
C GLY A 996 -30.06 9.35 43.69
N ASN A 997 -29.00 9.82 43.03
CA ASN A 997 -27.62 9.86 43.53
C ASN A 997 -26.62 10.53 42.54
N ASP A 998 -27.09 11.39 41.64
CA ASP A 998 -26.19 12.14 40.75
C ASP A 998 -25.68 13.40 41.48
N SER A 999 -24.44 13.39 41.92
CA SER A 999 -23.74 14.58 42.43
C SER A 999 -23.71 15.64 41.34
N VAL A 1000 -24.45 16.75 41.52
CA VAL A 1000 -24.41 17.90 40.61
C VAL A 1000 -22.95 18.41 40.57
N SER A 1001 -22.34 18.43 39.39
CA SER A 1001 -20.99 18.99 39.21
C SER A 1001 -21.06 20.51 39.40
N ILE A 1002 -20.52 21.01 40.50
CA ILE A 1002 -20.52 22.45 40.83
C ILE A 1002 -19.13 23.02 40.47
N GLN A 1003 -19.10 24.15 39.77
CA GLN A 1003 -17.85 24.87 39.48
C GLN A 1003 -17.23 25.43 40.76
N ASN A 1004 -15.89 25.52 40.80
CA ASN A 1004 -15.19 26.12 41.92
C ASN A 1004 -15.23 27.64 41.79
N ALA A 1005 -15.90 28.30 42.75
CA ALA A 1005 -16.10 29.75 42.73
C ALA A 1005 -14.77 30.55 42.79
N SER A 1006 -13.76 30.04 43.51
CA SER A 1006 -12.46 30.70 43.65
C SER A 1006 -11.70 30.70 42.32
N THR A 1007 -11.59 29.53 41.67
CA THR A 1007 -10.88 29.42 40.39
C THR A 1007 -11.65 30.12 39.27
N CYS A 1008 -12.98 30.09 39.27
CA CYS A 1008 -13.79 30.86 38.32
C CYS A 1008 -13.57 32.37 38.49
N GLN A 1009 -13.51 32.89 39.72
CA GLN A 1009 -13.19 34.30 39.96
C GLN A 1009 -11.78 34.65 39.48
N GLN A 1010 -10.80 33.77 39.70
CA GLN A 1010 -9.44 33.95 39.21
C GLN A 1010 -9.40 33.97 37.67
N MET A 1011 -10.09 33.04 37.00
CA MET A 1011 -10.21 33.02 35.53
C MET A 1011 -10.86 34.33 35.02
N ALA A 1012 -11.93 34.80 35.67
CA ALA A 1012 -12.61 36.04 35.28
C ALA A 1012 -11.66 37.24 35.40
N ASN A 1013 -10.93 37.36 36.52
CA ASN A 1013 -9.94 38.42 36.72
C ASN A 1013 -8.82 38.40 35.66
N ILE A 1014 -8.37 37.20 35.26
CA ILE A 1014 -7.35 37.05 34.22
C ILE A 1014 -7.93 37.42 32.84
N LEU A 1015 -9.15 37.00 32.49
CA LEU A 1015 -9.80 37.39 31.23
C LEU A 1015 -9.98 38.91 31.12
N ILE A 1016 -10.38 39.57 32.21
CA ILE A 1016 -10.53 41.03 32.25
C ILE A 1016 -9.17 41.71 32.06
N SER A 1017 -8.13 41.27 32.79
CA SER A 1017 -6.82 41.93 32.78
C SER A 1017 -5.94 41.62 31.57
N GLN A 1018 -5.99 40.40 31.03
CA GLN A 1018 -5.08 39.93 29.97
C GLN A 1018 -5.73 39.91 28.58
N VAL A 1019 -7.05 39.75 28.49
CA VAL A 1019 -7.79 39.70 27.20
C VAL A 1019 -8.60 40.98 26.97
N GLY A 1020 -8.96 41.70 28.04
CA GLY A 1020 -9.73 42.94 27.97
C GLY A 1020 -11.24 42.72 27.98
N PHE A 1021 -11.71 41.58 28.48
CA PHE A 1021 -13.15 41.30 28.62
C PHE A 1021 -13.81 42.25 29.62
N THR A 1022 -15.07 42.60 29.40
CA THR A 1022 -15.87 43.21 30.46
C THR A 1022 -16.21 42.16 31.53
N PRO A 1023 -16.53 42.56 32.78
CA PRO A 1023 -16.95 41.60 33.80
C PRO A 1023 -18.12 40.70 33.36
N SER A 1024 -19.08 41.28 32.62
CA SER A 1024 -20.22 40.53 32.07
C SER A 1024 -19.80 39.49 31.01
N ASP A 1025 -18.84 39.83 30.16
CA ASP A 1025 -18.36 38.90 29.12
C ASP A 1025 -17.54 37.75 29.72
N ALA A 1026 -16.75 38.05 30.77
CA ALA A 1026 -15.99 37.05 31.51
C ALA A 1026 -16.91 36.05 32.25
N GLU A 1027 -17.98 36.54 32.87
CA GLU A 1027 -19.01 35.69 33.50
C GLU A 1027 -19.72 34.80 32.47
N GLU A 1028 -20.15 35.36 31.33
CA GLU A 1028 -20.80 34.59 30.27
C GLU A 1028 -19.86 33.54 29.65
N PHE A 1029 -18.57 33.86 29.48
CA PHE A 1029 -17.57 32.93 28.97
C PHE A 1029 -17.43 31.70 29.89
N ILE A 1030 -17.30 31.92 31.20
CA ILE A 1030 -17.17 30.85 32.20
C ILE A 1030 -18.47 30.05 32.33
N HIS A 1031 -19.62 30.72 32.24
CA HIS A 1031 -20.92 30.06 32.26
C HIS A 1031 -21.12 29.15 31.03
N ARG A 1032 -20.69 29.57 29.84
CA ARG A 1032 -20.74 28.70 28.65
C ARG A 1032 -19.78 27.52 28.71
N LEU A 1033 -18.64 27.68 29.38
CA LEU A 1033 -17.63 26.64 29.54
C LEU A 1033 -18.17 25.41 30.31
N SER A 1034 -19.10 25.63 31.25
CA SER A 1034 -19.75 24.55 32.01
C SER A 1034 -20.90 23.88 31.27
N GLN A 1035 -21.59 24.56 30.35
CA GLN A 1035 -22.78 24.01 29.68
C GLN A 1035 -22.51 23.36 28.32
N ALA A 1036 -21.51 23.87 27.59
CA ALA A 1036 -21.25 23.42 26.23
C ALA A 1036 -20.31 22.21 26.18
N THR A 1037 -20.61 21.26 25.28
CA THR A 1037 -19.65 20.18 24.93
C THR A 1037 -18.34 20.77 24.38
N ASP A 1038 -17.21 20.06 24.53
CA ASP A 1038 -15.87 20.56 24.16
C ASP A 1038 -15.83 21.15 22.75
N ARG A 1039 -16.41 20.43 21.77
CA ARG A 1039 -16.44 20.86 20.38
C ARG A 1039 -17.30 22.11 20.17
N ASN A 1040 -18.42 22.23 20.88
CA ASN A 1040 -19.28 23.40 20.77
C ASN A 1040 -18.65 24.62 21.44
N PHE A 1041 -18.02 24.42 22.60
CA PHE A 1041 -17.28 25.49 23.26
C PHE A 1041 -16.08 25.95 22.43
N THR A 1042 -15.32 25.01 21.84
CA THR A 1042 -14.21 25.33 20.93
C THR A 1042 -14.70 26.17 19.74
N LYS A 1043 -15.88 25.86 19.17
CA LYS A 1043 -16.49 26.66 18.09
C LYS A 1043 -16.88 28.07 18.57
N TYR A 1044 -17.47 28.17 19.76
CA TYR A 1044 -17.80 29.46 20.37
C TYR A 1044 -16.54 30.30 20.62
N MET A 1045 -15.51 29.71 21.20
CA MET A 1045 -14.21 30.36 21.42
C MET A 1045 -13.59 30.84 20.10
N LEU A 1046 -13.60 30.02 19.05
CA LEU A 1046 -13.14 30.41 17.72
C LEU A 1046 -13.95 31.57 17.13
N SER A 1047 -15.25 31.66 17.43
CA SER A 1047 -16.09 32.80 17.00
C SER A 1047 -15.78 34.10 17.74
N LEU A 1048 -15.14 34.03 18.92
CA LEU A 1048 -14.66 35.22 19.64
C LEU A 1048 -13.26 35.68 19.16
N ILE A 1049 -12.47 34.77 18.58
CA ILE A 1049 -11.10 35.04 18.10
C ILE A 1049 -11.10 35.63 16.67
N ASN A 1050 -12.06 35.20 15.84
CA ASN A 1050 -12.32 35.74 14.49
C ASN A 1050 -13.03 37.09 14.58
#